data_AF-A0A7K0FVM2-F1
#
_entry.id   AF-A0A7K0FVM2-F1
#
_cell.length_a   1.000
_cell.length_b   1.000
_cell.length_c   1.000
_cell.angle_alpha   90.00
_cell.angle_beta   90.00
_cell.angle_gamma   90.00
#
_symmetry.space_group_name_H-M   'P 1'
#
loop_
_entity.id
_entity.type
_entity.pdbx_description
1 polymer ?
#
loop_
_entity_poly.entity_id
_entity_poly.type
_entity_poly.pdbx_seq_one_letter_code
_entity_poly.pdbx_strand_id
1 'polypeptide(L)'
;MKMIITGTTRPLTNTSYVYIISDASGKITAKEWKIAYNGKILKTNTSGSFKFHTSLAGKTVKLIAVVLQHGKEVENAISLFILAGTPRILSVEWQDYTGKAIGNKKIGYLDKIQLVIKTTNIPKGDTLEVTVYEDENVRDRFVAGPITTSAINEKGYAFLYFNQLRLYQTKLNNQDWVDESEHEFYVKIKYKNHISQTEESIQLVIQNELTQRIDKPKPTNNPVVVGKTESVAKPKKIAINFTFGVFLDGTLNNMYNTELRKKAEGKSQAETTGLSGGVNATQVYKDHGDADDMESSYENDLSNPAILFKNYKKNESQKQFKIYTEGMGTNTAPKSQEVILTTKDYKDDDVMQGPAFGVGSAGIMDRVRKSIKDVVTQIKSTLSQQPNSSTGTIIFDVFGFSRGAAAARHFVHVITHGAYAAKTAAWKEGVSVEDKFGYDLDDSYAYKTMPAYGYLGQLLTEAKIMDEQMKVVIRFVGIYDTVPHYGLFQWNDIKQLGLDDVNKANYVVHMVAGDEHRANFSLVDISSVTKTPVGSGKKGGIELRFPGVHCDVGGAYEEGRPDNPKRIDATILKSSLEPLREELIQQGWFHPDELTIIQDSIFRPTVNNYRLEGNRKKVSNQYSYVPLHIMTEFCGKKEVPINETKLYEFKNFKENWINGNVKFLEAIKSRLQDYSFNGTSPFVYVAPKTYVEPPIVYAANSPDASIYIAERNRREMEGQAKMNAEADKKNEYIKFLRNHYLHWNSSYGQGALDTVVQKNYPNKENGKRKRYVR
;
A
#
# COMPACT_ATOMS: atom_id res chain seq x y z
N MET A 1 -2.66 37.98 -16.48
CA MET A 1 -4.06 37.57 -16.25
C MET A 1 -4.50 36.67 -17.40
N LYS A 2 -5.15 35.54 -17.11
CA LYS A 2 -5.57 34.56 -18.13
C LYS A 2 -6.76 35.10 -18.91
N MET A 3 -6.63 35.21 -20.24
CA MET A 3 -7.69 35.65 -21.13
C MET A 3 -8.44 34.43 -21.69
N ILE A 4 -9.76 34.54 -21.78
CA ILE A 4 -10.65 33.44 -22.15
C ILE A 4 -11.44 33.87 -23.39
N ILE A 5 -11.39 33.05 -24.44
CA ILE A 5 -12.27 33.20 -25.61
C ILE A 5 -13.55 32.40 -25.35
N THR A 6 -14.69 33.07 -25.36
CA THR A 6 -16.02 32.49 -25.20
C THR A 6 -16.78 32.48 -26.52
N GLY A 7 -17.36 31.34 -26.87
CA GLY A 7 -18.15 31.11 -28.08
C GLY A 7 -18.28 29.60 -28.35
N THR A 8 -19.01 29.21 -29.40
CA THR A 8 -19.14 27.79 -29.75
C THR A 8 -17.81 27.19 -30.23
N THR A 9 -17.42 26.05 -29.66
CA THR A 9 -16.27 25.25 -30.12
C THR A 9 -16.64 24.23 -31.23
N ARG A 10 -17.90 24.23 -31.67
CA ARG A 10 -18.49 23.30 -32.62
C ARG A 10 -19.41 24.03 -33.63
N PRO A 11 -18.93 25.09 -34.31
CA PRO A 11 -19.78 25.88 -35.21
C PRO A 11 -20.22 25.07 -36.44
N LEU A 12 -21.44 25.31 -36.91
CA LEU A 12 -21.96 24.76 -38.16
C LEU A 12 -21.41 25.51 -39.38
N THR A 13 -21.20 24.79 -40.48
CA THR A 13 -20.94 25.42 -41.78
C THR A 13 -22.12 26.30 -42.21
N ASN A 14 -21.84 27.40 -42.90
CA ASN A 14 -22.80 28.38 -43.39
C ASN A 14 -23.62 29.13 -42.32
N THR A 15 -23.26 29.01 -41.04
CA THR A 15 -23.83 29.80 -39.94
C THR A 15 -22.78 30.79 -39.42
N SER A 16 -23.22 32.00 -39.08
CA SER A 16 -22.35 33.03 -38.48
C SER A 16 -22.33 32.88 -36.96
N TYR A 17 -21.14 32.93 -36.36
CA TYR A 17 -20.93 32.87 -34.91
C TYR A 17 -20.06 34.02 -34.45
N VAL A 18 -20.39 34.55 -33.27
CA VAL A 18 -19.62 35.63 -32.64
C VAL A 18 -18.82 35.06 -31.49
N TYR A 19 -17.54 35.41 -31.45
CA TYR A 19 -16.61 35.06 -30.38
C TYR A 19 -16.23 36.31 -29.61
N ILE A 20 -16.12 36.16 -28.30
CA ILE A 20 -15.77 37.24 -27.37
C ILE A 20 -14.52 36.82 -26.62
N ILE A 21 -13.63 37.76 -26.33
CA ILE A 21 -12.50 37.55 -25.43
C ILE A 21 -12.72 38.37 -24.16
N SER A 22 -12.40 37.79 -23.01
CA SER A 22 -12.56 38.41 -21.69
C SER A 22 -11.42 38.04 -20.75
N ASP A 23 -11.15 38.87 -19.76
CA ASP A 23 -10.27 38.58 -18.63
C ASP A 23 -11.00 38.79 -17.29
N ALA A 24 -10.25 38.84 -16.18
CA ALA A 24 -10.81 39.03 -14.84
C ALA A 24 -11.57 40.37 -14.65
N SER A 25 -11.32 41.36 -15.52
CA SER A 25 -11.97 42.68 -15.51
C SER A 25 -13.21 42.76 -16.41
N GLY A 26 -13.47 41.73 -17.23
CA GLY A 26 -14.63 41.64 -18.12
C GLY A 26 -14.26 41.45 -19.59
N LYS A 27 -15.14 41.90 -20.48
CA LYS A 27 -14.95 41.80 -21.95
C LYS A 27 -13.84 42.75 -22.40
N ILE A 28 -12.89 42.23 -23.17
CA ILE A 28 -11.79 43.02 -23.75
C ILE A 28 -11.92 43.07 -25.28
N THR A 29 -11.40 44.14 -25.89
CA THR A 29 -11.42 44.33 -27.35
C THR A 29 -10.19 43.69 -27.98
N ALA A 30 -10.41 42.71 -28.87
CA ALA A 30 -9.32 42.19 -29.69
C ALA A 30 -8.94 43.19 -30.78
N LYS A 31 -7.64 43.37 -31.01
CA LYS A 31 -7.10 44.12 -32.15
C LYS A 31 -7.45 43.41 -33.46
N GLU A 32 -7.33 42.09 -33.47
CA GLU A 32 -7.58 41.26 -34.64
C GLU A 32 -8.03 39.86 -34.21
N TRP A 33 -8.95 39.29 -34.97
CA TRP A 33 -9.32 37.88 -34.89
C TRP A 33 -8.88 37.16 -36.16
N LYS A 34 -8.34 35.94 -36.02
CA LYS A 34 -7.86 35.11 -37.13
C LYS A 34 -8.43 33.70 -37.03
N ILE A 35 -8.80 33.11 -38.16
CA ILE A 35 -9.04 31.67 -38.29
C ILE A 35 -7.85 31.06 -39.03
N ALA A 36 -7.21 30.07 -38.43
CA ALA A 36 -6.07 29.36 -39.01
C ALA A 36 -6.38 27.86 -39.19
N TYR A 37 -5.91 27.29 -40.30
CA TYR A 37 -5.99 25.85 -40.57
C TYR A 37 -4.67 25.40 -41.21
N ASN A 38 -4.06 24.33 -40.68
CA ASN A 38 -2.75 23.83 -41.13
C ASN A 38 -1.68 24.93 -41.25
N GLY A 39 -1.63 25.84 -40.28
CA GLY A 39 -0.66 26.95 -40.25
C GLY A 39 -0.95 28.12 -41.20
N LYS A 40 -1.98 28.03 -42.05
CA LYS A 40 -2.40 29.12 -42.95
C LYS A 40 -3.56 29.90 -42.36
N ILE A 41 -3.50 31.23 -42.40
CA ILE A 41 -4.62 32.10 -42.05
C ILE A 41 -5.65 32.03 -43.18
N LEU A 42 -6.87 31.61 -42.83
CA LEU A 42 -7.99 31.49 -43.76
C LEU A 42 -8.82 32.77 -43.84
N LYS A 43 -8.99 33.47 -42.71
CA LYS A 43 -9.82 34.68 -42.62
C LYS A 43 -9.44 35.51 -41.39
N THR A 44 -9.53 36.82 -41.50
CA THR A 44 -9.35 37.76 -40.38
C THR A 44 -10.49 38.76 -40.32
N ASN A 45 -10.77 39.31 -39.12
CA ASN A 45 -11.67 40.45 -38.92
C ASN A 45 -11.37 41.13 -37.57
N THR A 46 -12.08 42.22 -37.27
CA THR A 46 -12.01 42.93 -35.97
C THR A 46 -13.21 42.65 -35.06
N SER A 47 -14.31 42.11 -35.60
CA SER A 47 -15.58 41.94 -34.87
C SER A 47 -15.70 40.64 -34.07
N GLY A 48 -14.83 39.64 -34.34
CA GLY A 48 -14.95 38.29 -33.79
C GLY A 48 -16.07 37.47 -34.43
N SER A 49 -16.70 37.95 -35.51
CA SER A 49 -17.83 37.29 -36.18
C SER A 49 -17.39 36.49 -37.41
N PHE A 50 -17.52 35.17 -37.35
CA PHE A 50 -17.08 34.27 -38.42
C PHE A 50 -18.22 33.42 -38.97
N LYS A 51 -18.30 33.35 -40.30
CA LYS A 51 -19.08 32.35 -41.04
C LYS A 51 -18.15 31.32 -41.64
N PHE A 52 -18.35 30.05 -41.32
CA PHE A 52 -17.48 28.95 -41.74
C PHE A 52 -17.95 28.34 -43.05
N HIS A 53 -17.04 28.19 -44.02
CA HIS A 53 -17.35 27.61 -45.33
C HIS A 53 -17.52 26.08 -45.25
N THR A 54 -18.34 25.49 -46.13
CA THR A 54 -18.61 24.04 -46.18
C THR A 54 -17.36 23.19 -46.39
N SER A 55 -16.34 23.72 -47.07
CA SER A 55 -15.04 23.07 -47.25
C SER A 55 -14.26 22.83 -45.94
N LEU A 56 -14.69 23.46 -44.83
CA LEU A 56 -14.13 23.24 -43.50
C LEU A 56 -14.87 22.16 -42.70
N ALA A 57 -15.99 21.62 -43.20
CA ALA A 57 -16.73 20.54 -42.53
C ALA A 57 -15.82 19.38 -42.10
N GLY A 58 -15.95 18.95 -40.85
CA GLY A 58 -15.19 17.84 -40.27
C GLY A 58 -13.73 18.17 -39.93
N LYS A 59 -13.31 19.44 -40.05
CA LYS A 59 -11.93 19.87 -39.78
C LYS A 59 -11.86 20.67 -38.47
N THR A 60 -10.72 20.55 -37.79
CA THR A 60 -10.37 21.40 -36.64
C THR A 60 -9.61 22.62 -37.12
N VAL A 61 -10.13 23.81 -36.84
CA VAL A 61 -9.45 25.10 -37.11
C VAL A 61 -9.09 25.78 -35.79
N LYS A 62 -8.07 26.64 -35.80
CA LYS A 62 -7.64 27.43 -34.65
C LYS A 62 -8.22 28.84 -34.79
N LEU A 63 -9.03 29.27 -33.82
CA LEU A 63 -9.47 30.66 -33.67
C LEU A 63 -8.47 31.38 -32.79
N ILE A 64 -7.95 32.51 -33.24
CA ILE A 64 -6.93 33.30 -32.58
C ILE A 64 -7.47 34.72 -32.36
N ALA A 65 -7.39 35.22 -31.13
CA ALA A 65 -7.62 36.62 -30.78
C ALA A 65 -6.28 37.27 -30.46
N VAL A 66 -5.94 38.34 -31.18
CA VAL A 66 -4.77 39.18 -30.93
C VAL A 66 -5.21 40.37 -30.10
N VAL A 67 -4.61 40.55 -28.94
CA VAL A 67 -4.90 41.66 -28.01
C VAL A 67 -3.62 42.41 -27.68
N LEU A 68 -3.73 43.71 -27.41
CA LEU A 68 -2.61 44.53 -26.97
C LEU A 68 -2.54 44.52 -25.44
N GLN A 69 -1.46 43.97 -24.88
CA GLN A 69 -1.14 44.05 -23.45
C GLN A 69 0.20 44.77 -23.25
N HIS A 70 0.18 45.87 -22.50
CA HIS A 70 1.38 46.69 -22.23
C HIS A 70 2.18 47.06 -23.49
N GLY A 71 1.48 47.39 -24.58
CA GLY A 71 2.08 47.74 -25.88
C GLY A 71 2.59 46.56 -26.71
N LYS A 72 2.43 45.31 -26.25
CA LYS A 72 2.81 44.09 -26.99
C LYS A 72 1.58 43.30 -27.43
N GLU A 73 1.65 42.70 -28.61
CA GLU A 73 0.62 41.79 -29.11
C GLU A 73 0.72 40.43 -28.43
N VAL A 74 -0.41 39.97 -27.87
CA VAL A 74 -0.54 38.67 -27.24
C VAL A 74 -1.64 37.89 -27.98
N GLU A 75 -1.32 36.68 -28.44
CA GLU A 75 -2.26 35.81 -29.11
C GLU A 75 -2.89 34.82 -28.11
N ASN A 76 -4.22 34.77 -28.09
CA ASN A 76 -4.99 33.74 -27.37
C ASN A 76 -5.72 32.89 -28.39
N ALA A 77 -5.78 31.58 -28.18
CA ALA A 77 -6.38 30.70 -29.17
C ALA A 77 -7.20 29.56 -28.58
N ILE A 78 -8.26 29.18 -29.28
CA ILE A 78 -9.07 27.98 -29.03
C ILE A 78 -9.20 27.16 -30.31
N SER A 79 -9.44 25.86 -30.16
CA SER A 79 -9.71 24.96 -31.29
C SER A 79 -11.21 24.83 -31.52
N LEU A 80 -11.63 24.97 -32.77
CA LEU A 80 -13.01 24.81 -33.22
C LEU A 80 -13.10 23.60 -34.14
N PHE A 81 -13.99 22.64 -33.86
CA PHE A 81 -14.27 21.54 -34.79
C PHE A 81 -15.52 21.90 -35.60
N ILE A 82 -15.35 22.11 -36.92
CA ILE A 82 -16.44 22.61 -37.77
C ILE A 82 -17.39 21.46 -38.12
N LEU A 83 -18.67 21.61 -37.79
CA LEU A 83 -19.69 20.59 -38.01
C LEU A 83 -20.26 20.67 -39.43
N ALA A 84 -20.35 19.51 -40.09
CA ALA A 84 -20.92 19.36 -41.43
C ALA A 84 -22.45 19.56 -41.46
N GLY A 85 -23.11 19.44 -40.32
CA GLY A 85 -24.55 19.57 -40.15
C GLY A 85 -24.93 19.56 -38.68
N THR A 86 -26.21 19.76 -38.38
CA THR A 86 -26.70 19.76 -37.00
C THR A 86 -26.48 18.38 -36.34
N PRO A 87 -25.86 18.31 -35.16
CA PRO A 87 -25.79 17.11 -34.33
C PRO A 87 -27.16 16.47 -34.19
N ARG A 88 -27.30 15.15 -34.41
CA ARG A 88 -28.54 14.43 -34.16
C ARG A 88 -28.26 13.05 -33.59
N ILE A 89 -29.14 12.60 -32.70
CA ILE A 89 -29.27 11.20 -32.36
C ILE A 89 -30.16 10.58 -33.46
N LEU A 90 -29.74 9.43 -33.98
CA LEU A 90 -30.44 8.71 -35.05
C LEU A 90 -31.24 7.53 -34.51
N SER A 91 -30.68 6.84 -33.53
CA SER A 91 -31.35 5.75 -32.83
C SER A 91 -30.66 5.51 -31.50
N VAL A 92 -31.41 4.94 -30.58
CA VAL A 92 -30.93 4.49 -29.29
C VAL A 92 -31.59 3.16 -29.01
N GLU A 93 -30.80 2.19 -28.60
CA GLU A 93 -31.28 0.83 -28.37
C GLU A 93 -30.57 0.18 -27.20
N TRP A 94 -31.33 -0.57 -26.41
CA TRP A 94 -30.78 -1.49 -25.43
C TRP A 94 -30.37 -2.78 -26.12
N GLN A 95 -29.12 -3.19 -25.92
CA GLN A 95 -28.59 -4.45 -26.43
C GLN A 95 -28.12 -5.34 -25.29
N ASP A 96 -28.21 -6.64 -25.51
CA ASP A 96 -27.56 -7.62 -24.65
C ASP A 96 -26.03 -7.65 -24.90
N TYR A 97 -25.32 -8.44 -24.10
CA TYR A 97 -23.86 -8.58 -24.21
C TYR A 97 -23.38 -9.21 -25.54
N THR A 98 -24.29 -9.76 -26.36
CA THR A 98 -23.98 -10.28 -27.71
C THR A 98 -24.21 -9.24 -28.81
N GLY A 99 -24.73 -8.07 -28.45
CA GLY A 99 -25.07 -6.99 -29.38
C GLY A 99 -26.45 -7.13 -30.01
N LYS A 100 -27.32 -8.00 -29.48
CA LYS A 100 -28.69 -8.18 -29.97
C LYS A 100 -29.63 -7.22 -29.24
N ALA A 101 -30.51 -6.56 -29.99
CA ALA A 101 -31.52 -5.67 -29.43
C ALA A 101 -32.43 -6.40 -28.43
N ILE A 102 -32.62 -5.80 -27.26
CA ILE A 102 -33.48 -6.31 -26.18
C ILE A 102 -34.96 -6.09 -26.54
N GLY A 103 -35.30 -4.94 -27.13
CA GLY A 103 -36.67 -4.57 -27.45
C GLY A 103 -37.56 -4.55 -26.21
N ASN A 104 -38.78 -5.09 -26.31
CA ASN A 104 -39.76 -5.14 -25.21
C ASN A 104 -39.56 -6.33 -24.26
N LYS A 105 -38.41 -7.01 -24.32
CA LYS A 105 -38.14 -8.17 -23.46
C LYS A 105 -37.82 -7.72 -22.04
N LYS A 106 -38.46 -8.36 -21.08
CA LYS A 106 -38.13 -8.24 -19.66
C LYS A 106 -36.81 -8.97 -19.37
N ILE A 107 -35.90 -8.30 -18.68
CA ILE A 107 -34.60 -8.83 -18.28
C ILE A 107 -34.48 -8.90 -16.76
N GLY A 108 -33.45 -9.57 -16.25
CA GLY A 108 -33.17 -9.67 -14.82
C GLY A 108 -31.94 -8.87 -14.38
N TYR A 109 -31.82 -8.61 -13.07
CA TYR A 109 -30.73 -7.81 -12.50
C TYR A 109 -29.32 -8.43 -12.56
N LEU A 110 -29.21 -9.70 -12.96
CA LEU A 110 -27.94 -10.37 -13.22
C LEU A 110 -27.53 -10.37 -14.69
N ASP A 111 -28.39 -9.84 -15.59
CA ASP A 111 -28.08 -9.72 -17.00
C ASP A 111 -27.03 -8.63 -17.27
N LYS A 112 -26.30 -8.78 -18.38
CA LYS A 112 -25.35 -7.79 -18.87
C LYS A 112 -25.92 -7.12 -20.10
N ILE A 113 -26.09 -5.81 -20.03
CA ILE A 113 -26.67 -5.01 -21.10
C ILE A 113 -25.84 -3.76 -21.36
N GLN A 114 -26.07 -3.17 -22.52
CA GLN A 114 -25.51 -1.88 -22.91
C GLN A 114 -26.58 -1.03 -23.59
N LEU A 115 -26.47 0.28 -23.42
CA LEU A 115 -27.19 1.26 -24.22
C LEU A 115 -26.30 1.66 -25.40
N VAL A 116 -26.81 1.50 -26.62
CA VAL A 116 -26.13 1.86 -27.85
C VAL A 116 -26.82 3.08 -28.45
N ILE A 117 -26.05 4.13 -28.70
CA ILE A 117 -26.55 5.40 -29.24
C ILE A 117 -25.88 5.65 -30.58
N LYS A 118 -26.67 5.68 -31.65
CA LYS A 118 -26.22 6.06 -32.98
C LYS A 118 -26.45 7.55 -33.19
N THR A 119 -25.43 8.25 -33.67
CA THR A 119 -25.45 9.68 -33.90
C THR A 119 -25.05 10.01 -35.33
N THR A 120 -25.38 11.23 -35.77
CA THR A 120 -24.85 11.85 -36.98
C THR A 120 -24.44 13.28 -36.69
N ASN A 121 -23.43 13.76 -37.43
CA ASN A 121 -22.83 15.09 -37.27
C ASN A 121 -22.31 15.40 -35.86
N ILE A 122 -22.05 14.37 -35.03
CA ILE A 122 -21.30 14.53 -33.78
C ILE A 122 -19.87 14.02 -34.02
N PRO A 123 -18.84 14.79 -33.68
CA PRO A 123 -17.46 14.43 -33.97
C PRO A 123 -17.05 13.10 -33.33
N LYS A 124 -16.26 12.31 -34.06
CA LYS A 124 -15.53 11.18 -33.49
C LYS A 124 -14.70 11.67 -32.31
N GLY A 125 -14.77 10.97 -31.17
CA GLY A 125 -14.07 11.36 -29.95
C GLY A 125 -14.93 12.13 -28.94
N ASP A 126 -16.00 12.80 -29.39
CA ASP A 126 -16.93 13.48 -28.47
C ASP A 126 -17.79 12.46 -27.72
N THR A 127 -18.34 12.87 -26.57
CA THR A 127 -19.14 12.02 -25.69
C THR A 127 -20.53 12.62 -25.44
N LEU A 128 -21.49 11.78 -25.05
CA LEU A 128 -22.84 12.17 -24.66
C LEU A 128 -22.99 12.06 -23.14
N GLU A 129 -23.82 12.90 -22.55
CA GLU A 129 -24.25 12.79 -21.16
C GLU A 129 -25.61 12.06 -21.12
N VAL A 130 -25.72 11.04 -20.29
CA VAL A 130 -26.89 10.16 -20.21
C VAL A 130 -27.38 10.11 -18.77
N THR A 131 -28.64 10.46 -18.55
CA THR A 131 -29.30 10.32 -17.25
C THR A 131 -30.31 9.19 -17.35
N VAL A 132 -30.35 8.32 -16.34
CA VAL A 132 -31.28 7.19 -16.27
C VAL A 132 -32.24 7.41 -15.10
N TYR A 133 -33.53 7.31 -15.38
CA TYR A 133 -34.65 7.48 -14.46
C TYR A 133 -35.41 6.18 -14.29
N GLU A 134 -36.07 6.03 -13.16
CA GLU A 134 -37.08 5.00 -12.90
C GLU A 134 -38.45 5.66 -12.94
N ASP A 135 -39.41 5.03 -13.63
CA ASP A 135 -40.76 5.52 -13.96
C ASP A 135 -40.84 6.73 -14.89
N GLU A 136 -41.82 6.71 -15.79
CA GLU A 136 -42.05 7.80 -16.77
C GLU A 136 -42.45 9.12 -16.11
N ASN A 137 -43.13 9.04 -14.97
CA ASN A 137 -43.81 10.17 -14.33
C ASN A 137 -43.09 10.72 -13.08
N VAL A 138 -42.01 10.08 -12.62
CA VAL A 138 -41.29 10.49 -11.40
C VAL A 138 -39.89 10.96 -11.77
N ARG A 139 -39.78 12.19 -12.28
CA ARG A 139 -38.49 12.84 -12.62
C ARG A 139 -37.54 13.02 -11.41
N ASP A 140 -37.97 12.66 -10.19
CA ASP A 140 -37.25 12.83 -8.92
C ASP A 140 -36.63 11.54 -8.33
N ARG A 141 -36.91 10.34 -8.86
CA ARG A 141 -36.24 9.08 -8.43
C ARG A 141 -35.00 8.79 -9.30
N PHE A 142 -33.86 9.34 -8.89
CA PHE A 142 -32.59 9.22 -9.61
C PHE A 142 -31.89 7.86 -9.41
N VAL A 143 -31.89 7.02 -10.46
CA VAL A 143 -31.16 5.74 -10.50
C VAL A 143 -29.67 6.00 -10.66
N ALA A 144 -29.29 6.81 -11.67
CA ALA A 144 -27.93 7.22 -11.93
C ALA A 144 -27.87 8.63 -12.54
N GLY A 145 -27.13 9.54 -11.90
CA GLY A 145 -26.86 10.91 -12.37
C GLY A 145 -26.03 10.92 -13.66
N PRO A 146 -25.80 12.10 -14.28
CA PRO A 146 -25.30 12.21 -15.65
C PRO A 146 -24.03 11.39 -15.90
N ILE A 147 -24.18 10.28 -16.64
CA ILE A 147 -23.09 9.36 -17.00
C ILE A 147 -22.60 9.70 -18.41
N THR A 148 -21.29 9.78 -18.58
CA THR A 148 -20.69 10.01 -19.90
C THR A 148 -20.58 8.69 -20.68
N THR A 149 -21.04 8.67 -21.93
CA THR A 149 -20.87 7.50 -22.83
C THR A 149 -19.41 7.27 -23.19
N SER A 150 -19.11 6.14 -23.81
CA SER A 150 -17.89 6.01 -24.61
C SER A 150 -17.81 7.14 -25.65
N ALA A 151 -16.59 7.49 -26.06
CA ALA A 151 -16.37 8.37 -27.19
C ALA A 151 -17.05 7.83 -28.45
N ILE A 152 -17.61 8.73 -29.25
CA ILE A 152 -18.25 8.40 -30.52
C ILE A 152 -17.21 7.83 -31.47
N ASN A 153 -17.47 6.63 -31.99
CA ASN A 153 -16.56 5.95 -32.91
C ASN A 153 -16.70 6.45 -34.36
N GLU A 154 -15.89 5.90 -35.27
CA GLU A 154 -15.89 6.29 -36.70
C GLU A 154 -17.23 6.04 -37.40
N LYS A 155 -18.02 5.13 -36.87
CA LYS A 155 -19.35 4.81 -37.37
C LYS A 155 -20.44 5.63 -36.68
N GLY A 156 -20.12 6.59 -35.81
CA GLY A 156 -21.10 7.43 -35.12
C GLY A 156 -21.78 6.77 -33.92
N TYR A 157 -21.26 5.66 -33.39
CA TYR A 157 -21.83 4.98 -32.21
C TYR A 157 -21.14 5.40 -30.91
N ALA A 158 -21.93 5.56 -29.86
CA ALA A 158 -21.52 5.69 -28.47
C ALA A 158 -22.19 4.59 -27.62
N PHE A 159 -21.51 4.14 -26.57
CA PHE A 159 -21.92 3.01 -25.75
C PHE A 159 -21.94 3.39 -24.26
N LEU A 160 -22.91 2.88 -23.53
CA LEU A 160 -22.96 2.95 -22.06
C LEU A 160 -23.20 1.54 -21.50
N TYR A 161 -22.25 1.04 -20.72
CA TYR A 161 -22.24 -0.35 -20.25
C TYR A 161 -22.81 -0.47 -18.83
N PHE A 162 -23.78 -1.35 -18.62
CA PHE A 162 -24.38 -1.62 -17.31
C PHE A 162 -23.90 -2.97 -16.79
N ASN A 163 -22.80 -2.94 -16.03
CA ASN A 163 -22.10 -4.16 -15.60
C ASN A 163 -22.44 -4.61 -14.17
N GLN A 164 -23.25 -3.86 -13.43
CA GLN A 164 -23.60 -4.14 -12.02
C GLN A 164 -25.07 -3.78 -11.73
N LEU A 165 -26.00 -4.28 -12.55
CA LEU A 165 -27.42 -3.96 -12.41
C LEU A 165 -27.98 -4.25 -11.00
N ARG A 166 -27.52 -5.32 -10.34
CA ARG A 166 -27.85 -5.66 -8.93
C ARG A 166 -27.71 -4.53 -7.91
N LEU A 167 -26.76 -3.61 -8.11
CA LEU A 167 -26.54 -2.50 -7.18
C LEU A 167 -27.67 -1.47 -7.28
N TYR A 168 -28.27 -1.32 -8.46
CA TYR A 168 -29.45 -0.49 -8.66
C TYR A 168 -30.66 -1.14 -7.99
N GLN A 169 -30.88 -2.45 -8.15
CA GLN A 169 -31.98 -3.15 -7.44
C GLN A 169 -31.95 -2.93 -5.92
N THR A 170 -30.77 -3.11 -5.30
CA THR A 170 -30.64 -2.92 -3.85
C THR A 170 -30.97 -1.49 -3.42
N LYS A 171 -30.61 -0.51 -4.26
CA LYS A 171 -30.89 0.90 -3.98
C LYS A 171 -32.38 1.21 -4.12
N LEU A 172 -33.02 0.73 -5.18
CA LEU A 172 -34.43 0.98 -5.49
C LEU A 172 -35.36 0.32 -4.46
N ASN A 173 -35.12 -0.96 -4.14
CA ASN A 173 -35.87 -1.68 -3.11
C ASN A 173 -35.76 -1.07 -1.70
N ASN A 174 -34.69 -0.31 -1.42
CA ASN A 174 -34.53 0.40 -0.15
C ASN A 174 -35.18 1.79 -0.15
N GLN A 175 -35.52 2.33 -1.33
CA GLN A 175 -36.10 3.67 -1.51
C GLN A 175 -37.61 3.63 -1.70
N ASP A 176 -38.17 2.50 -2.13
CA ASP A 176 -39.58 2.36 -2.42
C ASP A 176 -40.43 1.92 -1.23
N TRP A 177 -41.62 2.51 -1.12
CA TRP A 177 -42.61 2.19 -0.09
C TRP A 177 -43.58 1.09 -0.53
N VAL A 178 -43.48 0.64 -1.77
CA VAL A 178 -44.29 -0.42 -2.39
C VAL A 178 -43.32 -1.42 -3.02
N ASP A 179 -43.55 -2.71 -2.80
CA ASP A 179 -42.78 -3.78 -3.45
C ASP A 179 -43.27 -3.91 -4.90
N GLU A 180 -42.55 -3.29 -5.83
CA GLU A 180 -42.86 -3.33 -7.25
C GLU A 180 -42.25 -4.59 -7.90
N SER A 181 -43.05 -5.35 -8.65
CA SER A 181 -42.57 -6.58 -9.30
C SER A 181 -41.61 -6.31 -10.48
N GLU A 182 -41.59 -5.08 -11.00
CA GLU A 182 -40.83 -4.65 -12.18
C GLU A 182 -40.42 -3.19 -12.05
N HIS A 183 -39.20 -2.85 -12.45
CA HIS A 183 -38.74 -1.46 -12.52
C HIS A 183 -38.58 -1.04 -13.99
N GLU A 184 -39.09 0.14 -14.33
CA GLU A 184 -39.08 0.69 -15.68
C GLU A 184 -38.06 1.82 -15.80
N PHE A 185 -37.02 1.62 -16.62
CA PHE A 185 -35.95 2.60 -16.79
C PHE A 185 -36.13 3.43 -18.06
N TYR A 186 -35.98 4.74 -17.91
CA TYR A 186 -36.05 5.73 -18.98
C TYR A 186 -34.71 6.46 -19.11
N VAL A 187 -34.37 6.88 -20.33
CA VAL A 187 -33.08 7.52 -20.61
C VAL A 187 -33.26 8.91 -21.18
N LYS A 188 -32.52 9.89 -20.63
CA LYS A 188 -32.36 11.23 -21.20
C LYS A 188 -30.93 11.44 -21.66
N ILE A 189 -30.74 11.79 -22.93
CA ILE A 189 -29.43 12.00 -23.52
C ILE A 189 -29.23 13.49 -23.81
N LYS A 190 -28.09 14.04 -23.43
CA LYS A 190 -27.72 15.44 -23.63
C LYS A 190 -26.34 15.55 -24.27
N TYR A 191 -26.26 16.30 -25.36
CA TYR A 191 -24.99 16.70 -25.96
C TYR A 191 -24.66 18.15 -25.56
N LYS A 192 -23.71 18.30 -24.61
CA LYS A 192 -23.41 19.56 -23.90
C LYS A 192 -23.14 20.77 -24.80
N ASN A 193 -22.62 20.56 -26.01
CA ASN A 193 -22.10 21.66 -26.82
C ASN A 193 -23.12 22.34 -27.74
N HIS A 194 -24.26 21.74 -28.10
CA HIS A 194 -25.17 22.43 -29.04
C HIS A 194 -26.67 22.15 -28.98
N ILE A 195 -27.17 21.18 -28.21
CA ILE A 195 -28.61 20.90 -28.26
C ILE A 195 -29.11 20.39 -26.90
N SER A 196 -30.01 21.16 -26.27
CA SER A 196 -30.96 20.60 -25.29
C SER A 196 -32.07 19.90 -26.06
N GLN A 197 -31.79 18.71 -26.61
CA GLN A 197 -32.81 17.83 -27.17
C GLN A 197 -33.06 16.74 -26.13
N THR A 198 -34.26 16.73 -25.56
CA THR A 198 -34.75 15.64 -24.72
C THR A 198 -35.40 14.65 -25.67
N GLU A 199 -34.78 13.49 -25.89
CA GLU A 199 -35.50 12.36 -26.49
C GLU A 199 -36.15 11.57 -25.35
N GLU A 200 -37.48 11.55 -25.33
CA GLU A 200 -38.32 10.82 -24.37
C GLU A 200 -39.02 9.70 -25.14
N SER A 201 -38.52 8.45 -25.06
CA SER A 201 -39.27 7.19 -25.35
C SER A 201 -38.37 5.95 -25.48
N ILE A 202 -37.54 5.64 -24.47
CA ILE A 202 -36.76 4.40 -24.45
C ILE A 202 -36.90 3.76 -23.09
N GLN A 203 -37.83 2.81 -23.00
CA GLN A 203 -38.15 2.06 -21.81
C GLN A 203 -37.34 0.76 -21.77
N LEU A 204 -36.79 0.43 -20.61
CA LEU A 204 -36.21 -0.87 -20.30
C LEU A 204 -36.91 -1.42 -19.06
N VAL A 205 -37.55 -2.59 -19.18
CA VAL A 205 -38.25 -3.21 -18.06
C VAL A 205 -37.36 -4.31 -17.46
N ILE A 206 -37.02 -4.17 -16.17
CA ILE A 206 -36.26 -5.16 -15.41
C ILE A 206 -37.16 -5.75 -14.35
N GLN A 207 -37.24 -7.07 -14.27
CA GLN A 207 -38.00 -7.72 -13.20
C GLN A 207 -37.28 -7.58 -11.87
N ASN A 208 -38.02 -7.27 -10.82
CA ASN A 208 -37.50 -7.09 -9.47
C ASN A 208 -37.18 -8.41 -8.77
N GLU A 209 -36.51 -9.31 -9.49
CA GLU A 209 -35.95 -10.55 -8.99
C GLU A 209 -34.46 -10.59 -9.37
N LEU A 210 -33.62 -11.07 -8.47
CA LEU A 210 -32.18 -11.22 -8.73
C LEU A 210 -31.91 -12.45 -9.62
N THR A 211 -32.40 -12.41 -10.86
CA THR A 211 -32.31 -13.49 -11.84
C THR A 211 -31.49 -13.09 -13.06
N GLN A 212 -30.99 -14.10 -13.77
CA GLN A 212 -30.39 -13.96 -15.10
C GLN A 212 -31.40 -14.50 -16.11
N ARG A 213 -31.82 -13.70 -17.11
CA ARG A 213 -32.79 -14.11 -18.13
C ARG A 213 -32.21 -14.15 -19.54
N ILE A 214 -31.08 -13.49 -19.76
CA ILE A 214 -30.31 -13.60 -20.99
C ILE A 214 -29.31 -14.74 -20.80
N ASP A 215 -29.57 -15.85 -21.49
CA ASP A 215 -28.72 -17.03 -21.48
C ASP A 215 -27.27 -16.67 -21.80
N LYS A 216 -26.31 -17.21 -21.04
CA LYS A 216 -24.89 -17.22 -21.44
C LYS A 216 -24.74 -18.21 -22.60
N PRO A 217 -23.89 -17.96 -23.61
CA PRO A 217 -23.68 -18.95 -24.64
C PRO A 217 -22.94 -20.11 -23.96
N LYS A 218 -23.36 -21.36 -24.23
CA LYS A 218 -22.50 -22.51 -23.94
C LYS A 218 -21.17 -22.28 -24.67
N PRO A 219 -20.01 -22.53 -24.04
CA PRO A 219 -18.73 -22.30 -24.69
C PRO A 219 -18.60 -23.24 -25.89
N THR A 220 -18.85 -22.72 -27.08
CA THR A 220 -18.60 -23.43 -28.33
C THR A 220 -17.20 -23.07 -28.82
N ASN A 221 -16.31 -24.07 -28.80
CA ASN A 221 -14.98 -24.04 -29.41
C ASN A 221 -15.09 -24.00 -30.94
N ASN A 222 -15.48 -22.86 -31.52
CA ASN A 222 -15.23 -22.57 -32.93
C ASN A 222 -14.67 -21.16 -33.07
N PRO A 223 -13.47 -20.98 -33.67
CA PRO A 223 -12.88 -19.67 -33.86
C PRO A 223 -13.71 -18.86 -34.86
N VAL A 224 -14.18 -17.69 -34.46
CA VAL A 224 -14.77 -16.71 -35.38
C VAL A 224 -13.63 -16.07 -36.16
N VAL A 225 -13.54 -16.39 -37.46
CA VAL A 225 -12.69 -15.69 -38.41
C VAL A 225 -13.32 -14.32 -38.66
N VAL A 226 -12.76 -13.28 -38.05
CA VAL A 226 -13.07 -11.89 -38.38
C VAL A 226 -12.30 -11.55 -39.65
N GLY A 227 -13.00 -11.06 -40.67
CA GLY A 227 -12.41 -10.66 -41.94
C GLY A 227 -11.20 -9.75 -41.73
N LYS A 228 -10.11 -10.05 -42.45
CA LYS A 228 -8.88 -9.25 -42.48
C LYS A 228 -9.23 -7.80 -42.80
N THR A 229 -9.22 -6.93 -41.81
CA THR A 229 -8.62 -5.61 -42.00
C THR A 229 -7.13 -5.84 -42.09
N GLU A 230 -6.47 -5.30 -43.12
CA GLU A 230 -5.02 -5.26 -43.17
C GLU A 230 -4.50 -4.40 -42.01
N SER A 231 -4.40 -5.02 -40.83
CA SER A 231 -3.51 -4.54 -39.79
C SER A 231 -2.11 -4.82 -40.31
N VAL A 232 -1.36 -3.77 -40.64
CA VAL A 232 0.08 -3.87 -40.72
C VAL A 232 0.54 -4.52 -39.41
N ALA A 233 0.91 -5.80 -39.46
CA ALA A 233 1.36 -6.54 -38.30
C ALA A 233 2.60 -5.81 -37.80
N LYS A 234 2.48 -5.08 -36.69
CA LYS A 234 3.66 -4.59 -35.98
C LYS A 234 4.51 -5.83 -35.68
N PRO A 235 5.81 -5.82 -36.00
CA PRO A 235 6.67 -6.97 -35.73
C PRO A 235 6.51 -7.36 -34.26
N LYS A 236 6.13 -8.62 -34.00
CA LYS A 236 5.97 -9.14 -32.64
C LYS A 236 7.34 -9.06 -31.96
N LYS A 237 7.47 -8.18 -30.97
CA LYS A 237 8.66 -8.08 -30.13
C LYS A 237 8.86 -9.40 -29.36
N ILE A 238 10.10 -9.75 -29.10
CA ILE A 238 10.46 -10.92 -28.27
C ILE A 238 10.19 -10.56 -26.81
N ALA A 239 9.26 -11.25 -26.16
CA ALA A 239 8.95 -11.03 -24.75
C ALA A 239 10.05 -11.62 -23.85
N ILE A 240 10.71 -10.77 -23.05
CA ILE A 240 11.75 -11.17 -22.10
C ILE A 240 11.15 -11.22 -20.69
N ASN A 241 11.31 -12.36 -20.02
CA ASN A 241 10.83 -12.54 -18.66
C ASN A 241 11.88 -12.06 -17.64
N PHE A 242 11.41 -11.53 -16.52
CA PHE A 242 12.24 -10.99 -15.45
C PHE A 242 11.82 -11.57 -14.11
N THR A 243 12.76 -11.67 -13.18
CA THR A 243 12.49 -12.00 -11.78
C THR A 243 13.17 -10.97 -10.88
N PHE A 244 12.42 -10.39 -9.95
CA PHE A 244 12.90 -9.37 -9.02
C PHE A 244 12.63 -9.77 -7.57
N GLY A 245 13.69 -9.79 -6.76
CA GLY A 245 13.56 -9.70 -5.31
C GLY A 245 13.47 -8.24 -4.89
N VAL A 246 12.41 -7.82 -4.19
CA VAL A 246 12.22 -6.44 -3.71
C VAL A 246 12.21 -6.46 -2.18
N PHE A 247 13.12 -5.71 -1.57
CA PHE A 247 13.36 -5.73 -0.11
C PHE A 247 13.17 -4.33 0.47
N LEU A 248 12.09 -4.16 1.24
CA LEU A 248 11.66 -2.89 1.81
C LEU A 248 11.91 -2.89 3.33
N ASP A 249 12.88 -2.09 3.78
CA ASP A 249 13.34 -2.16 5.16
C ASP A 249 12.40 -1.44 6.16
N GLY A 250 12.56 -1.78 7.44
CA GLY A 250 11.80 -1.18 8.54
C GLY A 250 12.22 0.24 8.86
N THR A 251 11.42 0.93 9.65
CA THR A 251 11.72 2.29 10.11
C THR A 251 13.07 2.38 10.80
N LEU A 252 13.84 3.44 10.49
CA LEU A 252 15.21 3.63 10.97
C LEU A 252 16.17 2.47 10.65
N ASN A 253 15.80 1.53 9.77
CA ASN A 253 16.74 0.52 9.30
C ASN A 253 17.32 0.91 7.95
N ASN A 254 18.65 0.96 7.90
CA ASN A 254 19.37 1.28 6.69
C ASN A 254 20.66 0.47 6.62
N MET A 255 20.70 -0.52 5.72
CA MET A 255 21.85 -1.39 5.51
C MET A 255 23.14 -0.61 5.24
N TYR A 256 23.08 0.49 4.48
CA TYR A 256 24.24 1.29 4.15
C TYR A 256 24.83 1.97 5.39
N ASN A 257 23.97 2.52 6.25
CA ASN A 257 24.37 3.13 7.52
C ASN A 257 24.98 2.10 8.46
N THR A 258 24.31 0.94 8.61
CA THR A 258 24.81 -0.21 9.38
C THR A 258 26.20 -0.65 8.93
N GLU A 259 26.43 -0.80 7.62
CA GLU A 259 27.72 -1.21 7.05
C GLU A 259 28.80 -0.13 7.20
N LEU A 260 28.46 1.15 7.05
CA LEU A 260 29.37 2.26 7.29
C LEU A 260 29.81 2.30 8.76
N ARG A 261 28.88 2.23 9.73
CA ARG A 261 29.23 2.16 11.15
C ARG A 261 30.13 0.95 11.43
N LYS A 262 29.81 -0.23 10.92
CA LYS A 262 30.67 -1.41 11.09
C LYS A 262 32.08 -1.20 10.54
N LYS A 263 32.23 -0.47 9.42
CA LYS A 263 33.55 -0.07 8.91
C LYS A 263 34.26 0.89 9.86
N ALA A 264 33.55 1.89 10.39
CA ALA A 264 34.09 2.84 11.37
C ALA A 264 34.60 2.14 12.64
N GLU A 265 33.94 1.08 13.07
CA GLU A 265 34.29 0.27 14.25
C GLU A 265 35.37 -0.80 13.97
N GLY A 266 35.87 -0.91 12.74
CA GLY A 266 36.81 -1.96 12.36
C GLY A 266 36.20 -3.37 12.26
N LYS A 267 34.86 -3.48 12.34
CA LYS A 267 34.08 -4.73 12.20
C LYS A 267 33.59 -4.97 10.76
N SER A 268 34.31 -4.47 9.76
CA SER A 268 33.90 -4.55 8.34
C SER A 268 33.64 -5.99 7.91
N GLN A 269 32.56 -6.20 7.17
CA GLN A 269 32.31 -7.48 6.51
C GLN A 269 33.05 -7.53 5.16
N ALA A 270 33.45 -8.73 4.73
CA ALA A 270 34.20 -8.93 3.48
C ALA A 270 33.42 -8.44 2.22
N GLU A 271 32.09 -8.40 2.28
CA GLU A 271 31.23 -7.91 1.21
C GLU A 271 30.29 -6.82 1.73
N THR A 272 30.67 -5.55 1.55
CA THR A 272 29.79 -4.40 1.76
C THR A 272 29.04 -4.06 0.48
N THR A 273 27.84 -3.51 0.62
CA THR A 273 26.97 -3.12 -0.47
C THR A 273 27.20 -1.65 -0.79
N GLY A 274 28.09 -1.37 -1.74
CA GLY A 274 28.27 -0.01 -2.27
C GLY A 274 29.07 0.94 -1.38
N LEU A 275 29.77 0.46 -0.34
CA LEU A 275 30.66 1.31 0.46
C LEU A 275 32.03 1.46 -0.24
N SER A 276 32.39 2.68 -0.64
CA SER A 276 33.71 2.94 -1.26
C SER A 276 34.87 2.75 -0.27
N GLY A 277 36.00 2.27 -0.79
CA GLY A 277 37.27 2.24 -0.06
C GLY A 277 37.69 3.63 0.46
N GLY A 278 37.45 4.69 -0.33
CA GLY A 278 37.84 6.06 -0.02
C GLY A 278 36.93 6.84 0.93
N VAL A 279 35.82 6.25 1.39
CA VAL A 279 34.96 6.90 2.40
C VAL A 279 35.61 6.76 3.78
N ASN A 280 35.82 7.92 4.43
CA ASN A 280 36.23 8.00 5.84
C ASN A 280 35.03 7.67 6.75
N ALA A 281 34.82 6.38 7.00
CA ALA A 281 33.68 5.87 7.75
C ALA A 281 33.61 6.41 9.18
N THR A 282 34.75 6.58 9.86
CA THR A 282 34.80 7.11 11.22
C THR A 282 34.30 8.55 11.28
N GLN A 283 34.70 9.39 10.32
CA GLN A 283 34.22 10.77 10.27
C GLN A 283 32.72 10.82 9.95
N VAL A 284 32.26 10.08 8.94
CA VAL A 284 30.83 10.04 8.58
C VAL A 284 29.97 9.55 9.74
N TYR A 285 30.43 8.50 10.45
CA TYR A 285 29.71 8.00 11.61
C TYR A 285 29.68 9.01 12.76
N LYS A 286 30.76 9.77 12.96
CA LYS A 286 30.77 10.87 13.94
C LYS A 286 29.81 12.00 13.55
N ASP A 287 29.64 12.26 12.26
CA ASP A 287 28.83 13.38 11.76
C ASP A 287 27.33 13.07 11.75
N HIS A 288 26.95 11.81 11.52
CA HIS A 288 25.54 11.41 11.30
C HIS A 288 25.03 10.33 12.25
N GLY A 289 25.93 9.61 12.92
CA GLY A 289 25.57 8.64 13.94
C GLY A 289 25.35 9.30 15.29
N ASP A 290 24.89 8.48 16.23
CA ASP A 290 24.52 8.88 17.57
C ASP A 290 24.97 7.79 18.56
N ALA A 291 26.27 7.77 18.83
CA ALA A 291 26.86 6.76 19.71
C ALA A 291 26.44 6.93 21.17
N ASP A 292 26.01 8.13 21.57
CA ASP A 292 25.70 8.50 22.95
C ASP A 292 24.24 8.14 23.30
N ASP A 293 23.27 8.60 22.50
CA ASP A 293 21.85 8.36 22.75
C ASP A 293 21.31 7.13 22.01
N MET A 294 22.05 6.63 21.01
CA MET A 294 21.75 5.41 20.25
C MET A 294 20.42 5.47 19.48
N GLU A 295 19.98 6.67 19.06
CA GLU A 295 18.66 6.90 18.45
C GLU A 295 18.69 6.99 16.92
N SER A 296 19.88 6.88 16.28
CA SER A 296 20.00 6.93 14.82
C SER A 296 19.94 5.55 14.15
N SER A 297 19.68 5.55 12.84
CA SER A 297 19.69 4.35 12.00
C SER A 297 21.07 3.73 11.81
N TYR A 298 22.16 4.45 12.10
CA TYR A 298 23.52 3.90 12.07
C TYR A 298 23.72 2.83 13.15
N GLU A 299 22.90 2.86 14.20
CA GLU A 299 23.09 2.08 15.43
C GLU A 299 22.50 0.69 15.31
N ASN A 300 21.63 0.52 14.32
CA ASN A 300 20.98 -0.73 14.02
C ASN A 300 21.95 -1.70 13.32
N ASP A 301 21.78 -3.00 13.60
CA ASP A 301 22.33 -4.07 12.76
C ASP A 301 21.42 -4.30 11.53
N LEU A 302 21.80 -5.21 10.65
CA LEU A 302 21.01 -5.59 9.50
C LEU A 302 19.67 -6.20 9.93
N SER A 303 18.60 -5.73 9.31
CA SER A 303 17.29 -6.36 9.37
C SER A 303 17.24 -7.65 8.54
N ASN A 304 16.23 -8.47 8.78
CA ASN A 304 15.99 -9.69 8.00
C ASN A 304 15.77 -9.41 6.51
N PRO A 305 15.00 -8.40 6.07
CA PRO A 305 14.95 -7.99 4.67
C PRO A 305 16.32 -7.62 4.07
N ALA A 306 17.17 -6.89 4.80
CA ALA A 306 18.52 -6.57 4.33
C ALA A 306 19.40 -7.83 4.20
N ILE A 307 19.33 -8.75 5.17
CA ILE A 307 20.05 -10.03 5.11
C ILE A 307 19.59 -10.88 3.93
N LEU A 308 18.28 -10.96 3.67
CA LEU A 308 17.72 -11.68 2.53
C LEU A 308 18.15 -11.03 1.21
N PHE A 309 18.17 -9.69 1.11
CA PHE A 309 18.69 -8.98 -0.06
C PHE A 309 20.15 -9.36 -0.36
N LYS A 310 21.02 -9.36 0.66
CA LYS A 310 22.43 -9.73 0.48
C LYS A 310 22.61 -11.15 -0.05
N ASN A 311 21.68 -12.04 0.29
CA ASN A 311 21.73 -13.46 -0.08
C ASN A 311 20.81 -13.86 -1.25
N TYR A 312 20.05 -12.93 -1.82
CA TYR A 312 19.26 -13.18 -3.02
C TYR A 312 20.19 -13.29 -4.25
N LYS A 313 19.99 -14.35 -5.05
CA LYS A 313 20.79 -14.64 -6.24
C LYS A 313 20.50 -13.60 -7.32
N LYS A 314 21.54 -12.87 -7.73
CA LYS A 314 21.52 -12.02 -8.92
C LYS A 314 22.10 -12.82 -10.08
N ASN A 315 21.39 -12.88 -11.20
CA ASN A 315 21.87 -13.51 -12.43
C ASN A 315 21.37 -12.75 -13.65
N GLU A 316 22.24 -11.93 -14.25
CA GLU A 316 21.91 -11.10 -15.42
C GLU A 316 21.63 -11.91 -16.68
N SER A 317 22.16 -13.13 -16.80
CA SER A 317 21.85 -14.02 -17.92
C SER A 317 20.41 -14.55 -17.84
N GLN A 318 19.95 -14.85 -16.61
CA GLN A 318 18.60 -15.32 -16.30
C GLN A 318 17.61 -14.19 -15.99
N LYS A 319 18.03 -12.93 -16.13
CA LYS A 319 17.22 -11.73 -15.82
C LYS A 319 16.65 -11.74 -14.40
N GLN A 320 17.46 -12.25 -13.47
CA GLN A 320 17.20 -12.26 -12.03
C GLN A 320 17.94 -11.10 -11.36
N PHE A 321 17.17 -10.19 -10.77
CA PHE A 321 17.66 -8.96 -10.16
C PHE A 321 17.13 -8.83 -8.73
N LYS A 322 17.72 -7.91 -7.96
CA LYS A 322 17.32 -7.59 -6.60
C LYS A 322 17.37 -6.09 -6.36
N ILE A 323 16.41 -5.60 -5.58
CA ILE A 323 16.22 -4.17 -5.28
C ILE A 323 16.13 -4.03 -3.77
N TYR A 324 17.06 -3.28 -3.18
CA TYR A 324 16.96 -2.86 -1.79
C TYR A 324 16.40 -1.45 -1.70
N THR A 325 15.52 -1.23 -0.74
CA THR A 325 14.97 0.10 -0.41
C THR A 325 15.04 0.29 1.09
N GLU A 326 15.77 1.32 1.47
CA GLU A 326 16.01 1.74 2.84
C GLU A 326 14.74 2.11 3.59
N GLY A 327 14.83 2.03 4.91
CA GLY A 327 13.74 2.26 5.83
C GLY A 327 13.14 3.66 5.79
N MET A 328 11.88 3.74 6.20
CA MET A 328 11.19 5.01 6.43
C MET A 328 11.92 5.81 7.52
N GLY A 329 12.06 7.11 7.31
CA GLY A 329 12.78 8.02 8.21
C GLY A 329 14.29 8.04 8.04
N THR A 330 14.88 7.29 7.09
CA THR A 330 16.32 7.32 6.80
C THR A 330 16.60 7.94 5.45
N ASN A 331 17.78 8.53 5.21
CA ASN A 331 18.01 9.29 3.98
C ASN A 331 19.22 8.83 3.14
N THR A 332 20.02 7.89 3.66
CA THR A 332 21.17 7.32 2.95
C THR A 332 20.72 6.30 1.91
N ALA A 333 20.99 6.57 0.63
CA ALA A 333 20.73 5.62 -0.45
C ALA A 333 21.63 5.93 -1.65
N PRO A 334 22.03 4.92 -2.44
CA PRO A 334 22.70 5.17 -3.70
C PRO A 334 21.73 5.79 -4.71
N LYS A 335 22.27 6.54 -5.69
CA LYS A 335 21.47 7.18 -6.76
C LYS A 335 20.70 6.19 -7.63
N SER A 336 21.25 4.99 -7.78
CA SER A 336 20.59 3.82 -8.36
C SER A 336 21.18 2.57 -7.74
N GLN A 337 20.50 1.43 -7.89
CA GLN A 337 21.03 0.15 -7.42
C GLN A 337 22.46 -0.07 -7.96
N GLU A 338 23.33 -0.63 -7.10
CA GLU A 338 24.73 -0.98 -7.41
C GLU A 338 25.71 0.19 -7.61
N VAL A 339 25.25 1.44 -7.48
CA VAL A 339 26.15 2.60 -7.43
C VAL A 339 26.83 2.65 -6.06
N ILE A 340 28.15 2.85 -6.08
CA ILE A 340 28.96 3.04 -4.87
C ILE A 340 28.62 4.40 -4.24
N LEU A 341 28.32 4.39 -2.94
CA LEU A 341 28.11 5.58 -2.13
C LEU A 341 29.42 6.33 -1.90
N THR A 342 29.32 7.65 -2.02
CA THR A 342 30.33 8.62 -1.62
C THR A 342 29.96 9.22 -0.26
N THR A 343 30.88 9.95 0.36
CA THR A 343 30.65 10.64 1.64
C THR A 343 29.38 11.50 1.64
N LYS A 344 29.03 12.11 0.50
CA LYS A 344 27.85 12.99 0.37
C LYS A 344 26.51 12.26 0.30
N ASP A 345 26.53 10.95 0.10
CA ASP A 345 25.31 10.14 0.02
C ASP A 345 24.82 9.70 1.40
N TYR A 346 25.70 9.75 2.42
CA TYR A 346 25.35 9.53 3.83
C TYR A 346 24.71 10.79 4.41
N LYS A 347 23.60 10.60 5.13
CA LYS A 347 22.75 11.68 5.61
C LYS A 347 22.17 11.36 6.98
N ASP A 348 21.70 12.41 7.64
CA ASP A 348 20.92 12.31 8.86
C ASP A 348 19.54 11.68 8.61
N ASP A 349 19.00 11.09 9.67
CA ASP A 349 17.64 10.60 9.70
C ASP A 349 16.63 11.73 9.91
N ASP A 350 15.37 11.46 9.60
CA ASP A 350 14.28 12.34 9.96
C ASP A 350 14.14 12.38 11.49
N VAL A 351 13.76 13.54 12.04
CA VAL A 351 13.56 13.68 13.50
C VAL A 351 12.39 12.79 13.97
N MET A 352 12.69 11.78 14.77
CA MET A 352 11.73 10.75 15.24
C MET A 352 10.55 11.33 16.04
N GLN A 353 10.75 12.48 16.70
CA GLN A 353 9.71 13.20 17.48
C GLN A 353 8.96 14.29 16.68
N GLY A 354 9.23 14.41 15.38
CA GLY A 354 8.65 15.44 14.53
C GLY A 354 7.37 14.98 13.80
N PRO A 355 6.44 15.90 13.47
CA PRO A 355 5.26 15.59 12.64
C PRO A 355 5.62 15.19 11.20
N ALA A 356 6.87 15.41 10.78
CA ALA A 356 7.38 15.09 9.45
C ALA A 356 8.08 13.71 9.35
N PHE A 357 8.17 12.93 10.43
CA PHE A 357 8.92 11.68 10.43
C PHE A 357 8.36 10.66 9.43
N GLY A 358 9.15 10.31 8.40
CA GLY A 358 8.69 9.40 7.33
C GLY A 358 7.60 10.02 6.44
N VAL A 359 7.63 11.33 6.22
CA VAL A 359 6.80 12.06 5.26
C VAL A 359 7.61 12.35 3.99
N GLY A 360 6.93 12.50 2.84
CA GLY A 360 7.59 12.78 1.56
C GLY A 360 8.51 11.65 1.12
N SER A 361 9.72 11.96 0.65
CA SER A 361 10.65 10.97 0.08
C SER A 361 11.04 9.82 1.02
N ALA A 362 10.86 9.99 2.32
CA ALA A 362 11.12 8.99 3.36
C ALA A 362 9.86 8.22 3.81
N GLY A 363 8.71 8.40 3.14
CA GLY A 363 7.43 7.75 3.44
C GLY A 363 7.14 6.49 2.62
N ILE A 364 6.13 5.72 3.04
CA ILE A 364 5.79 4.40 2.48
C ILE A 364 5.56 4.46 0.96
N MET A 365 4.73 5.39 0.49
CA MET A 365 4.36 5.48 -0.92
C MET A 365 5.56 5.88 -1.79
N ASP A 366 6.41 6.81 -1.32
CA ASP A 366 7.62 7.23 -2.03
C ASP A 366 8.69 6.13 -2.07
N ARG A 367 8.83 5.34 -1.00
CA ARG A 367 9.67 4.13 -1.02
C ARG A 367 9.20 3.12 -2.05
N VAL A 368 7.90 2.85 -2.11
CA VAL A 368 7.33 1.95 -3.12
C VAL A 368 7.58 2.46 -4.54
N ARG A 369 7.38 3.77 -4.78
CA ARG A 369 7.67 4.39 -6.09
C ARG A 369 9.15 4.32 -6.44
N LYS A 370 10.06 4.56 -5.48
CA LYS A 370 11.51 4.37 -5.65
C LYS A 370 11.84 2.94 -6.06
N SER A 371 11.31 1.94 -5.36
CA SER A 371 11.54 0.53 -5.72
C SER A 371 11.02 0.19 -7.12
N ILE A 372 9.83 0.66 -7.49
CA ILE A 372 9.27 0.46 -8.84
C ILE A 372 10.15 1.12 -9.90
N LYS A 373 10.65 2.34 -9.65
CA LYS A 373 11.56 3.04 -10.57
C LYS A 373 12.88 2.28 -10.75
N ASP A 374 13.43 1.71 -9.68
CA ASP A 374 14.65 0.91 -9.76
C ASP A 374 14.43 -0.39 -10.55
N VAL A 375 13.28 -1.05 -10.37
CA VAL A 375 12.86 -2.22 -11.20
C VAL A 375 12.83 -1.83 -12.68
N VAL A 376 12.14 -0.74 -13.02
CA VAL A 376 12.03 -0.29 -14.42
C VAL A 376 13.38 0.10 -15.00
N THR A 377 14.26 0.68 -14.20
CA THR A 377 15.63 1.02 -14.61
C THR A 377 16.41 -0.23 -15.03
N GLN A 378 16.31 -1.33 -14.26
CA GLN A 378 16.94 -2.61 -14.62
C GLN A 378 16.34 -3.24 -15.89
N ILE A 379 15.02 -3.18 -16.05
CA ILE A 379 14.34 -3.65 -17.27
C ILE A 379 14.80 -2.85 -18.48
N LYS A 380 14.82 -1.51 -18.40
CA LYS A 380 15.28 -0.63 -19.47
C LYS A 380 16.74 -0.89 -19.84
N SER A 381 17.62 -1.05 -18.85
CA SER A 381 19.03 -1.37 -19.06
C SER A 381 19.22 -2.72 -19.77
N THR A 382 18.40 -3.71 -19.43
CA THR A 382 18.42 -5.02 -20.10
C THR A 382 17.92 -4.93 -21.54
N LEU A 383 16.79 -4.27 -21.76
CA LEU A 383 16.13 -4.24 -23.08
C LEU A 383 16.82 -3.29 -24.07
N SER A 384 17.58 -2.29 -23.60
CA SER A 384 18.38 -1.44 -24.49
C SER A 384 19.43 -2.24 -25.26
N GLN A 385 19.85 -3.39 -24.74
CA GLN A 385 20.76 -4.33 -25.40
C GLN A 385 20.05 -5.23 -26.44
N GLN A 386 18.71 -5.16 -26.54
CA GLN A 386 17.90 -6.00 -27.44
C GLN A 386 16.79 -5.20 -28.14
N PRO A 387 17.07 -4.55 -29.29
CA PRO A 387 16.20 -3.55 -29.92
C PRO A 387 14.80 -4.04 -30.36
N ASN A 388 14.60 -5.36 -30.42
CA ASN A 388 13.34 -6.00 -30.83
C ASN A 388 12.65 -6.74 -29.67
N SER A 389 13.03 -6.46 -28.43
CA SER A 389 12.47 -7.11 -27.25
C SER A 389 11.45 -6.21 -26.51
N SER A 390 10.52 -6.84 -25.81
CA SER A 390 9.55 -6.20 -24.90
C SER A 390 9.55 -6.89 -23.54
N THR A 391 8.87 -6.27 -22.58
CA THR A 391 8.73 -6.84 -21.24
C THR A 391 7.68 -7.94 -21.26
N GLY A 392 8.10 -9.17 -20.97
CA GLY A 392 7.22 -10.33 -20.82
C GLY A 392 6.65 -10.44 -19.41
N THR A 393 6.77 -11.63 -18.80
CA THR A 393 6.35 -11.86 -17.42
C THR A 393 7.38 -11.31 -16.45
N ILE A 394 6.93 -10.49 -15.49
CA ILE A 394 7.73 -10.08 -14.33
C ILE A 394 7.26 -10.87 -13.11
N ILE A 395 8.16 -11.65 -12.54
CA ILE A 395 7.96 -12.37 -11.28
C ILE A 395 8.55 -11.51 -10.15
N PHE A 396 7.77 -11.27 -9.10
CA PHE A 396 8.21 -10.57 -7.90
C PHE A 396 8.21 -11.49 -6.68
N ASP A 397 9.30 -11.40 -5.91
CA ASP A 397 9.38 -11.86 -4.52
C ASP A 397 9.58 -10.63 -3.64
N VAL A 398 8.59 -10.32 -2.79
CA VAL A 398 8.55 -9.05 -2.06
C VAL A 398 8.75 -9.32 -0.57
N PHE A 399 9.69 -8.63 0.04
CA PHE A 399 10.01 -8.74 1.46
C PHE A 399 9.90 -7.40 2.15
N GLY A 400 9.47 -7.40 3.40
CA GLY A 400 9.55 -6.20 4.21
C GLY A 400 9.40 -6.41 5.70
N PHE A 401 9.85 -5.43 6.47
CA PHE A 401 9.77 -5.43 7.94
C PHE A 401 9.08 -4.17 8.44
N SER A 402 8.20 -4.26 9.44
CA SER A 402 7.57 -3.09 10.08
C SER A 402 6.73 -2.25 9.11
N ARG A 403 6.99 -0.93 9.01
CA ARG A 403 6.47 -0.08 7.93
C ARG A 403 6.94 -0.54 6.55
N GLY A 404 8.10 -1.17 6.44
CA GLY A 404 8.58 -1.80 5.21
C GLY A 404 7.71 -2.99 4.79
N ALA A 405 7.12 -3.71 5.74
CA ALA A 405 6.09 -4.72 5.44
C ALA A 405 4.78 -4.07 4.96
N ALA A 406 4.40 -2.91 5.51
CA ALA A 406 3.28 -2.13 4.97
C ALA A 406 3.59 -1.63 3.55
N ALA A 407 4.81 -1.17 3.30
CA ALA A 407 5.30 -0.81 1.97
C ALA A 407 5.31 -2.02 1.01
N ALA A 408 5.69 -3.22 1.46
CA ALA A 408 5.64 -4.44 0.65
C ALA A 408 4.22 -4.80 0.23
N ARG A 409 3.26 -4.69 1.15
CA ARG A 409 1.83 -4.89 0.88
C ARG A 409 1.29 -3.80 -0.06
N HIS A 410 1.68 -2.54 0.13
CA HIS A 410 1.33 -1.44 -0.76
C HIS A 410 1.95 -1.59 -2.16
N PHE A 411 3.19 -2.07 -2.25
CA PHE A 411 3.85 -2.40 -3.52
C PHE A 411 3.00 -3.40 -4.30
N VAL A 412 2.58 -4.50 -3.66
CA VAL A 412 1.65 -5.49 -4.24
C VAL A 412 0.35 -4.84 -4.70
N HIS A 413 -0.26 -3.98 -3.88
CA HIS A 413 -1.47 -3.24 -4.23
C HIS A 413 -1.31 -2.41 -5.52
N VAL A 414 -0.21 -1.67 -5.64
CA VAL A 414 0.10 -0.82 -6.79
C VAL A 414 0.35 -1.65 -8.05
N ILE A 415 1.23 -2.65 -8.00
CA ILE A 415 1.66 -3.39 -9.20
C ILE A 415 0.64 -4.43 -9.69
N THR A 416 -0.44 -4.65 -8.94
CA THR A 416 -1.55 -5.54 -9.34
C THR A 416 -2.82 -4.79 -9.68
N HIS A 417 -2.76 -3.45 -9.70
CA HIS A 417 -3.92 -2.66 -10.04
C HIS A 417 -4.31 -2.86 -11.52
N GLY A 418 -5.60 -3.00 -11.81
CA GLY A 418 -6.10 -2.97 -13.18
C GLY A 418 -5.92 -1.57 -13.79
N ALA A 419 -6.19 -1.41 -15.10
CA ALA A 419 -6.23 -0.11 -15.73
C ALA A 419 -7.28 0.79 -15.04
N TYR A 420 -6.99 2.09 -14.89
CA TYR A 420 -7.85 3.04 -14.17
C TYR A 420 -7.83 4.42 -14.81
N ALA A 421 -8.86 5.23 -14.55
CA ALA A 421 -8.84 6.64 -14.90
C ALA A 421 -8.02 7.41 -13.86
N ALA A 422 -7.18 8.35 -14.31
CA ALA A 422 -6.55 9.31 -13.43
C ALA A 422 -7.62 10.17 -12.71
N LYS A 423 -7.30 10.65 -11.51
CA LYS A 423 -8.11 11.64 -10.79
C LYS A 423 -7.80 13.00 -11.38
N THR A 424 -8.75 13.57 -12.10
CA THR A 424 -8.57 14.87 -12.75
C THR A 424 -9.43 15.92 -12.05
N ALA A 425 -8.79 16.93 -11.48
CA ALA A 425 -9.44 18.12 -10.96
C ALA A 425 -9.09 19.30 -11.88
N ALA A 426 -10.09 19.95 -12.45
CA ALA A 426 -9.90 21.11 -13.32
C ALA A 426 -10.48 22.37 -12.67
N TRP A 427 -9.73 23.47 -12.69
CA TRP A 427 -10.18 24.80 -12.27
C TRP A 427 -9.83 25.83 -13.33
N LYS A 428 -10.27 27.09 -13.14
CA LYS A 428 -10.13 28.16 -14.16
C LYS A 428 -8.70 28.35 -14.70
N GLU A 429 -7.68 28.01 -13.91
CA GLU A 429 -6.28 28.35 -14.18
C GLU A 429 -5.38 27.15 -14.48
N GLY A 430 -5.82 25.92 -14.22
CA GLY A 430 -5.03 24.72 -14.46
C GLY A 430 -5.82 23.42 -14.32
N VAL A 431 -5.15 22.31 -14.57
CA VAL A 431 -5.63 20.96 -14.29
C VAL A 431 -4.64 20.32 -13.31
N SER A 432 -5.13 19.66 -12.27
CA SER A 432 -4.38 18.65 -11.54
C SER A 432 -4.84 17.29 -12.05
N VAL A 433 -3.85 16.47 -12.40
CA VAL A 433 -4.06 15.07 -12.76
C VAL A 433 -3.27 14.28 -11.75
N GLU A 434 -3.93 13.42 -10.99
CA GLU A 434 -3.30 12.56 -10.02
C GLU A 434 -3.52 11.09 -10.37
N ASP A 435 -2.57 10.24 -10.02
CA ASP A 435 -2.83 8.81 -9.99
C ASP A 435 -3.80 8.45 -8.84
N LYS A 436 -4.21 7.18 -8.79
CA LYS A 436 -5.16 6.73 -7.75
C LYS A 436 -4.59 6.86 -6.34
N PHE A 437 -3.27 6.95 -6.20
CA PHE A 437 -2.51 7.01 -4.95
C PHE A 437 -2.20 8.45 -4.52
N GLY A 438 -2.62 9.46 -5.28
CA GLY A 438 -2.55 10.88 -4.91
C GLY A 438 -1.27 11.58 -5.35
N TYR A 439 -0.60 11.07 -6.39
CA TYR A 439 0.57 11.71 -6.95
C TYR A 439 0.28 12.36 -8.29
N ASP A 440 0.84 13.55 -8.49
CA ASP A 440 0.75 14.28 -9.75
C ASP A 440 1.25 13.45 -10.94
N LEU A 441 0.49 13.55 -12.02
CA LEU A 441 0.73 13.02 -13.34
C LEU A 441 0.80 14.18 -14.33
N ASP A 442 1.43 13.92 -15.47
CA ASP A 442 1.41 14.85 -16.60
C ASP A 442 -0.03 15.10 -17.09
N ASP A 443 -0.35 16.34 -17.44
CA ASP A 443 -1.66 16.79 -17.93
C ASP A 443 -2.21 15.92 -19.07
N SER A 444 -1.33 15.26 -19.85
CA SER A 444 -1.76 14.37 -20.92
C SER A 444 -2.49 13.11 -20.43
N TYR A 445 -2.42 12.78 -19.13
CA TYR A 445 -3.21 11.71 -18.52
C TYR A 445 -4.62 12.13 -18.10
N ALA A 446 -4.96 13.43 -18.15
CA ALA A 446 -6.29 13.95 -17.79
C ALA A 446 -7.43 13.26 -18.55
N TYR A 447 -7.15 12.81 -19.78
CA TYR A 447 -8.11 12.20 -20.71
C TYR A 447 -7.67 10.81 -21.21
N LYS A 448 -6.64 10.22 -20.60
CA LYS A 448 -6.14 8.88 -20.95
C LYS A 448 -6.42 7.91 -19.82
N THR A 449 -6.64 6.66 -20.18
CA THR A 449 -6.66 5.57 -19.20
C THR A 449 -5.24 5.24 -18.79
N MET A 450 -4.97 5.21 -17.48
CA MET A 450 -3.71 4.71 -16.94
C MET A 450 -3.58 3.23 -17.26
N PRO A 451 -2.40 2.76 -17.68
CA PRO A 451 -2.17 1.35 -17.95
C PRO A 451 -2.37 0.50 -16.69
N ALA A 452 -2.61 -0.80 -16.88
CA ALA A 452 -2.60 -1.76 -15.78
C ALA A 452 -1.22 -1.81 -15.10
N TYR A 453 -1.18 -2.34 -13.89
CA TYR A 453 0.02 -2.44 -13.02
C TYR A 453 0.48 -1.09 -12.42
N GLY A 454 -0.42 -0.11 -12.28
CA GLY A 454 -0.15 1.12 -11.54
C GLY A 454 1.05 1.91 -12.07
N TYR A 455 1.87 2.43 -11.15
CA TYR A 455 3.08 3.20 -11.50
C TYR A 455 4.10 2.38 -12.30
N LEU A 456 4.17 1.06 -12.09
CA LEU A 456 5.03 0.17 -12.89
C LEU A 456 4.58 0.18 -14.36
N GLY A 457 3.28 -0.02 -14.60
CA GLY A 457 2.71 0.02 -15.94
C GLY A 457 2.86 1.36 -16.63
N GLN A 458 2.71 2.46 -15.89
CA GLN A 458 2.94 3.82 -16.38
C GLN A 458 4.36 3.95 -16.95
N LEU A 459 5.37 3.68 -16.12
CA LEU A 459 6.78 3.86 -16.52
C LEU A 459 7.18 2.94 -17.69
N LEU A 460 6.68 1.71 -17.73
CA LEU A 460 6.96 0.78 -18.83
C LEU A 460 6.27 1.19 -20.14
N THR A 461 5.06 1.76 -20.05
CA THR A 461 4.30 2.30 -21.19
C THR A 461 5.00 3.52 -21.77
N GLU A 462 5.39 4.48 -20.93
CA GLU A 462 6.13 5.69 -21.35
C GLU A 462 7.47 5.34 -21.99
N ALA A 463 8.14 4.30 -21.48
CA ALA A 463 9.37 3.77 -22.06
C ALA A 463 9.15 2.91 -23.32
N LYS A 464 7.91 2.68 -23.76
CA LYS A 464 7.53 1.88 -24.95
C LYS A 464 8.05 0.42 -24.91
N ILE A 465 8.14 -0.13 -23.70
CA ILE A 465 8.62 -1.50 -23.43
C ILE A 465 7.53 -2.38 -22.79
N MET A 466 6.31 -1.86 -22.62
CA MET A 466 5.12 -2.62 -22.26
C MET A 466 4.32 -3.02 -23.51
N ASP A 467 3.80 -4.25 -23.53
CA ASP A 467 2.85 -4.72 -24.54
C ASP A 467 1.75 -5.60 -23.91
N GLU A 468 0.83 -6.08 -24.74
CA GLU A 468 -0.33 -6.89 -24.31
C GLU A 468 0.04 -8.26 -23.73
N GLN A 469 1.27 -8.74 -23.93
CA GLN A 469 1.75 -10.03 -23.43
C GLN A 469 2.29 -9.93 -22.01
N MET A 470 2.55 -8.71 -21.53
CA MET A 470 3.12 -8.46 -20.21
C MET A 470 2.22 -8.97 -19.08
N LYS A 471 2.81 -9.72 -18.16
CA LYS A 471 2.15 -10.25 -16.96
C LYS A 471 2.95 -9.92 -15.72
N VAL A 472 2.26 -9.60 -14.63
CA VAL A 472 2.86 -9.49 -13.31
C VAL A 472 2.43 -10.68 -12.47
N VAL A 473 3.40 -11.39 -11.90
CA VAL A 473 3.18 -12.50 -10.97
C VAL A 473 3.91 -12.20 -9.68
N ILE A 474 3.19 -12.15 -8.57
CA ILE A 474 3.81 -12.08 -7.25
C ILE A 474 3.90 -13.50 -6.74
N ARG A 475 5.10 -14.08 -6.81
CA ARG A 475 5.33 -15.47 -6.41
C ARG A 475 5.33 -15.61 -4.89
N PHE A 476 5.97 -14.69 -4.19
CA PHE A 476 6.12 -14.78 -2.74
C PHE A 476 6.08 -13.40 -2.09
N VAL A 477 5.45 -13.32 -0.92
CA VAL A 477 5.53 -12.15 -0.02
C VAL A 477 5.97 -12.63 1.37
N GLY A 478 7.16 -12.22 1.81
CA GLY A 478 7.70 -12.54 3.12
C GLY A 478 7.79 -11.30 4.00
N ILE A 479 6.89 -11.15 4.96
CA ILE A 479 6.80 -9.94 5.79
C ILE A 479 7.00 -10.23 7.28
N TYR A 480 7.65 -9.27 7.95
CA TYR A 480 7.91 -9.29 9.38
C TYR A 480 7.13 -8.15 10.05
N ASP A 481 6.28 -8.50 11.00
CA ASP A 481 5.61 -7.62 11.95
C ASP A 481 5.07 -6.29 11.38
N THR A 482 4.16 -6.37 10.39
CA THR A 482 3.53 -5.22 9.74
C THR A 482 2.96 -4.17 10.69
N VAL A 483 3.50 -2.95 10.62
CA VAL A 483 3.00 -1.75 11.32
C VAL A 483 2.80 -0.64 10.29
N PRO A 484 1.58 -0.15 10.05
CA PRO A 484 1.26 0.73 8.91
C PRO A 484 1.50 2.22 9.17
N HIS A 485 1.90 2.61 10.39
CA HIS A 485 1.85 3.98 10.92
C HIS A 485 2.19 5.06 9.88
N TYR A 486 1.16 5.77 9.39
CA TYR A 486 1.28 6.88 8.45
C TYR A 486 0.70 8.15 9.10
N GLY A 487 1.54 9.18 9.26
CA GLY A 487 1.13 10.46 9.87
C GLY A 487 0.76 10.40 11.35
N LEU A 488 0.02 11.41 11.83
CA LEU A 488 -0.35 11.62 13.23
C LEU A 488 -1.56 10.79 13.72
N PHE A 489 -2.27 10.04 12.85
CA PHE A 489 -3.52 9.34 13.20
C PHE A 489 -3.69 7.97 12.50
N GLN A 490 -3.77 6.88 13.30
CA GLN A 490 -3.74 5.46 12.85
C GLN A 490 -4.98 4.91 12.09
N TRP A 491 -6.05 5.68 11.86
CA TRP A 491 -7.37 5.06 11.61
C TRP A 491 -7.70 4.78 10.13
N ASN A 492 -6.97 5.35 9.16
CA ASN A 492 -7.33 5.25 7.72
C ASN A 492 -6.26 4.60 6.81
N ASP A 493 -5.09 4.26 7.35
CA ASP A 493 -3.90 3.87 6.58
C ASP A 493 -4.10 2.53 5.83
N ILE A 494 -4.81 1.57 6.42
CA ILE A 494 -4.97 0.22 5.84
C ILE A 494 -5.72 0.26 4.51
N LYS A 495 -6.83 1.03 4.44
CA LYS A 495 -7.63 1.19 3.22
C LYS A 495 -6.90 2.08 2.22
N GLN A 496 -6.27 3.15 2.70
CA GLN A 496 -5.52 4.08 1.84
C GLN A 496 -4.33 3.42 1.16
N LEU A 497 -3.59 2.56 1.88
CA LEU A 497 -2.43 1.83 1.36
C LEU A 497 -2.82 0.49 0.69
N GLY A 498 -4.09 0.09 0.73
CA GLY A 498 -4.56 -1.15 0.10
C GLY A 498 -3.88 -2.41 0.63
N LEU A 499 -3.56 -2.45 1.93
CA LEU A 499 -2.71 -3.52 2.50
C LEU A 499 -3.32 -4.93 2.37
N ASP A 500 -4.64 -5.02 2.20
CA ASP A 500 -5.37 -6.30 2.05
C ASP A 500 -5.13 -6.97 0.69
N ASP A 501 -4.68 -6.21 -0.33
CA ASP A 501 -4.37 -6.72 -1.66
C ASP A 501 -3.14 -7.64 -1.70
N VAL A 502 -2.43 -7.79 -0.58
CA VAL A 502 -1.38 -8.80 -0.41
C VAL A 502 -1.87 -10.21 -0.74
N ASN A 503 -3.18 -10.48 -0.64
CA ASN A 503 -3.82 -11.74 -1.05
C ASN A 503 -3.73 -12.06 -2.55
N LYS A 504 -3.30 -11.11 -3.38
CA LYS A 504 -3.05 -11.33 -4.81
C LYS A 504 -1.73 -12.09 -5.05
N ALA A 505 -0.85 -12.14 -4.05
CA ALA A 505 0.35 -12.97 -4.09
C ALA A 505 -0.01 -14.46 -4.14
N ASN A 506 0.86 -15.26 -4.76
CA ASN A 506 0.71 -16.71 -4.77
C ASN A 506 0.92 -17.31 -3.37
N TYR A 507 1.87 -16.78 -2.59
CA TYR A 507 2.03 -17.21 -1.22
C TYR A 507 2.53 -16.08 -0.31
N VAL A 508 1.92 -15.95 0.87
CA VAL A 508 2.27 -14.93 1.87
C VAL A 508 2.72 -15.60 3.17
N VAL A 509 3.86 -15.17 3.71
CA VAL A 509 4.31 -15.53 5.06
C VAL A 509 4.40 -14.25 5.87
N HIS A 510 3.69 -14.19 7.00
CA HIS A 510 3.75 -13.07 7.92
C HIS A 510 4.21 -13.53 9.30
N MET A 511 5.43 -13.18 9.69
CA MET A 511 5.97 -13.49 11.02
C MET A 511 5.73 -12.30 11.95
N VAL A 512 5.06 -12.52 13.07
CA VAL A 512 4.59 -11.45 13.98
C VAL A 512 5.20 -11.60 15.36
N ALA A 513 5.58 -10.47 15.95
CA ALA A 513 6.09 -10.39 17.31
C ALA A 513 4.98 -10.66 18.32
N GLY A 514 5.21 -11.67 19.16
CA GLY A 514 4.25 -12.11 20.17
C GLY A 514 4.20 -11.19 21.38
N ASP A 515 5.33 -10.59 21.74
CA ASP A 515 5.50 -9.86 22.99
C ASP A 515 5.65 -8.32 22.80
N GLU A 516 5.51 -7.83 21.55
CA GLU A 516 5.49 -6.39 21.26
C GLU A 516 4.31 -5.69 21.95
N HIS A 517 4.60 -4.59 22.63
CA HIS A 517 3.70 -3.95 23.58
C HIS A 517 3.71 -2.41 23.52
N ARG A 518 4.55 -1.79 22.68
CA ARG A 518 4.59 -0.32 22.53
C ARG A 518 3.34 0.24 21.87
N ALA A 519 2.85 1.36 22.38
CA ALA A 519 1.63 2.08 21.95
C ALA A 519 1.52 2.25 20.42
N ASN A 520 2.61 2.64 19.76
CA ASN A 520 2.62 2.98 18.33
C ASN A 520 2.83 1.80 17.39
N PHE A 521 2.89 0.58 17.92
CA PHE A 521 3.19 -0.64 17.15
C PHE A 521 1.95 -1.51 17.01
N SER A 522 0.83 -0.97 16.51
CA SER A 522 -0.36 -1.77 16.22
C SER A 522 -0.12 -2.69 15.03
N LEU A 523 -0.46 -3.97 15.19
CA LEU A 523 -0.25 -4.98 14.15
C LEU A 523 -1.41 -4.96 13.14
N VAL A 524 -1.08 -5.06 11.85
CA VAL A 524 -2.05 -5.36 10.79
C VAL A 524 -1.85 -6.79 10.35
N ASP A 525 -2.88 -7.62 10.51
CA ASP A 525 -2.83 -9.03 10.15
C ASP A 525 -2.92 -9.26 8.62
N ILE A 526 -2.93 -10.53 8.23
CA ILE A 526 -3.17 -10.98 6.86
C ILE A 526 -4.49 -11.76 6.73
N SER A 527 -5.54 -11.33 7.44
CA SER A 527 -6.89 -11.93 7.39
C SER A 527 -7.46 -12.03 5.96
N SER A 528 -7.06 -11.13 5.06
CA SER A 528 -7.43 -11.16 3.64
C SER A 528 -6.86 -12.36 2.85
N VAL A 529 -5.87 -13.08 3.42
CA VAL A 529 -5.16 -14.20 2.79
C VAL A 529 -5.73 -15.53 3.29
N THR A 530 -6.12 -16.40 2.36
CA THR A 530 -6.56 -17.76 2.71
C THR A 530 -5.42 -18.56 3.33
N LYS A 531 -5.64 -19.15 4.51
CA LYS A 531 -4.65 -20.00 5.17
C LYS A 531 -4.48 -21.31 4.42
N THR A 532 -3.28 -21.61 3.96
CA THR A 532 -2.97 -22.84 3.22
C THR A 532 -1.60 -23.37 3.59
N PRO A 533 -1.40 -24.69 3.73
CA PRO A 533 -0.07 -25.26 3.90
C PRO A 533 0.84 -24.93 2.71
N VAL A 534 2.12 -24.62 2.98
CA VAL A 534 3.11 -24.21 1.96
C VAL A 534 3.29 -25.24 0.85
N GLY A 535 3.20 -26.54 1.19
CA GLY A 535 3.35 -27.65 0.25
C GLY A 535 2.11 -28.00 -0.57
N SER A 536 0.98 -27.31 -0.37
CA SER A 536 -0.30 -27.68 -1.01
C SER A 536 -0.39 -27.34 -2.51
N GLY A 537 0.56 -26.58 -3.05
CA GLY A 537 0.51 -26.04 -4.42
C GLY A 537 -0.57 -24.97 -4.66
N LYS A 538 -1.42 -24.67 -3.66
CA LYS A 538 -2.48 -23.66 -3.74
C LYS A 538 -1.96 -22.27 -3.39
N LYS A 539 -2.68 -21.25 -3.86
CA LYS A 539 -2.48 -19.88 -3.40
C LYS A 539 -2.96 -19.72 -1.96
N GLY A 540 -2.28 -18.88 -1.18
CA GLY A 540 -2.69 -18.57 0.18
C GLY A 540 -1.54 -18.05 1.03
N GLY A 541 -1.49 -18.39 2.30
CA GLY A 541 -0.43 -17.96 3.18
C GLY A 541 -0.55 -18.47 4.61
N ILE A 542 0.33 -17.97 5.47
CA ILE A 542 0.36 -18.28 6.90
C ILE A 542 0.84 -17.08 7.71
N GLU A 543 0.21 -16.86 8.88
CA GLU A 543 0.68 -15.92 9.89
C GLU A 543 1.27 -16.71 11.06
N LEU A 544 2.49 -16.38 11.46
CA LEU A 544 3.28 -17.09 12.46
C LEU A 544 3.63 -16.14 13.61
N ARG A 545 3.02 -16.37 14.77
CA ARG A 545 3.35 -15.63 16.00
C ARG A 545 4.57 -16.24 16.69
N PHE A 546 5.67 -15.49 16.78
CA PHE A 546 6.91 -15.91 17.45
C PHE A 546 7.16 -15.10 18.74
N PRO A 547 7.83 -15.67 19.76
CA PRO A 547 8.27 -14.92 20.93
C PRO A 547 9.12 -13.71 20.57
N GLY A 548 9.11 -12.69 21.42
CA GLY A 548 9.94 -11.50 21.31
C GLY A 548 9.19 -10.26 20.85
N VAL A 549 9.88 -9.13 20.90
CA VAL A 549 9.39 -7.83 20.44
C VAL A 549 9.73 -7.60 18.96
N HIS A 550 9.36 -6.46 18.40
CA HIS A 550 9.41 -6.16 16.97
C HIS A 550 10.70 -6.60 16.25
N CYS A 551 11.86 -6.16 16.75
CA CYS A 551 13.16 -6.41 16.14
C CYS A 551 13.74 -7.79 16.51
N ASP A 552 13.20 -8.48 17.53
CA ASP A 552 13.54 -9.90 17.76
C ASP A 552 13.04 -10.78 16.61
N VAL A 553 11.95 -10.37 15.95
CA VAL A 553 11.39 -11.08 14.79
C VAL A 553 11.92 -10.52 13.46
N GLY A 554 12.02 -9.19 13.35
CA GLY A 554 12.45 -8.51 12.13
C GLY A 554 13.96 -8.35 11.94
N GLY A 555 14.77 -8.62 12.97
CA GLY A 555 16.20 -8.29 13.02
C GLY A 555 16.46 -6.84 13.42
N ALA A 556 17.69 -6.38 13.19
CA ALA A 556 18.22 -5.03 13.49
C ALA A 556 18.84 -4.78 14.88
N TYR A 557 18.75 -5.70 15.84
CA TYR A 557 19.54 -5.60 17.08
C TYR A 557 21.00 -5.99 16.85
N GLU A 558 21.93 -5.32 17.52
CA GLU A 558 23.35 -5.68 17.54
C GLU A 558 23.63 -6.73 18.64
N GLU A 559 24.44 -7.75 18.32
CA GLU A 559 24.79 -8.82 19.26
C GLU A 559 25.46 -8.26 20.52
N GLY A 560 24.86 -8.52 21.69
CA GLY A 560 25.43 -8.18 22.98
C GLY A 560 25.29 -6.72 23.37
N ARG A 561 24.50 -5.92 22.63
CA ARG A 561 24.16 -4.58 23.08
C ARG A 561 23.33 -4.64 24.38
N PRO A 562 23.49 -3.66 25.27
CA PRO A 562 22.64 -3.54 26.46
C PRO A 562 21.18 -3.26 26.09
N ASP A 563 20.25 -3.75 26.92
CA ASP A 563 18.81 -3.47 26.85
C ASP A 563 18.39 -2.80 28.16
N ASN A 564 18.41 -1.47 28.16
CA ASN A 564 18.27 -0.65 29.37
C ASN A 564 17.05 0.28 29.27
N PRO A 565 15.82 -0.25 29.30
CA PRO A 565 14.62 0.58 29.25
C PRO A 565 14.58 1.51 30.46
N LYS A 566 14.73 2.81 30.20
CA LYS A 566 14.83 3.87 31.23
C LYS A 566 13.48 4.20 31.88
N ARG A 567 12.39 3.68 31.34
CA ARG A 567 11.05 3.89 31.87
C ARG A 567 10.10 2.79 31.40
N ILE A 568 10.10 1.66 32.11
CA ILE A 568 9.16 0.54 31.91
C ILE A 568 7.76 0.90 32.39
N ASP A 569 7.63 1.61 33.51
CA ASP A 569 6.41 2.25 33.96
C ASP A 569 6.77 3.40 34.92
N ALA A 570 5.86 4.34 35.14
CA ALA A 570 6.06 5.43 36.08
C ALA A 570 4.76 5.80 36.81
N THR A 571 4.90 6.14 38.09
CA THR A 571 3.76 6.37 39.00
C THR A 571 4.12 7.36 40.12
N ILE A 572 3.10 7.82 40.82
CA ILE A 572 3.20 8.66 42.02
C ILE A 572 3.63 7.82 43.25
N LEU A 573 3.24 6.54 43.33
CA LEU A 573 3.46 5.67 44.48
C LEU A 573 4.42 4.51 44.17
N LYS A 574 5.56 4.44 44.87
CA LYS A 574 6.55 3.36 44.70
C LYS A 574 5.93 1.95 44.76
N SER A 575 5.05 1.71 45.74
CA SER A 575 4.43 0.39 45.97
C SER A 575 3.60 -0.11 44.80
N SER A 576 3.14 0.77 43.91
CA SER A 576 2.40 0.38 42.72
C SER A 576 3.27 -0.25 41.63
N LEU A 577 4.60 -0.09 41.68
CA LEU A 577 5.55 -0.69 40.73
C LEU A 577 6.05 -2.07 41.14
N GLU A 578 6.01 -2.41 42.43
CA GLU A 578 6.50 -3.71 42.93
C GLU A 578 5.76 -4.90 42.31
N PRO A 579 4.42 -4.91 42.16
CA PRO A 579 3.73 -6.01 41.49
C PRO A 579 4.18 -6.22 40.04
N LEU A 580 4.38 -5.13 39.29
CA LEU A 580 4.88 -5.20 37.92
C LEU A 580 6.33 -5.71 37.89
N ARG A 581 7.19 -5.23 38.80
CA ARG A 581 8.58 -5.68 38.92
C ARG A 581 8.62 -7.20 39.15
N GLU A 582 7.87 -7.71 40.11
CA GLU A 582 7.80 -9.15 40.41
C GLU A 582 7.20 -9.96 39.25
N GLU A 583 6.17 -9.43 38.57
CA GLU A 583 5.59 -10.07 37.39
C GLU A 583 6.64 -10.24 36.27
N LEU A 584 7.44 -9.20 35.98
CA LEU A 584 8.46 -9.25 34.94
C LEU A 584 9.60 -10.22 35.27
N ILE A 585 9.99 -10.29 36.55
CA ILE A 585 10.97 -11.26 37.05
C ILE A 585 10.41 -12.68 36.91
N GLN A 586 9.18 -12.92 37.37
CA GLN A 586 8.53 -14.22 37.30
C GLN A 586 8.40 -14.71 35.85
N GLN A 587 8.08 -13.82 34.93
CA GLN A 587 7.96 -14.11 33.50
C GLN A 587 9.30 -14.31 32.78
N GLY A 588 10.43 -14.07 33.47
CA GLY A 588 11.78 -14.21 32.95
C GLY A 588 12.17 -13.11 31.96
N TRP A 589 11.58 -11.92 32.05
CA TRP A 589 12.02 -10.77 31.24
C TRP A 589 13.29 -10.12 31.77
N PHE A 590 13.48 -10.16 33.09
CA PHE A 590 14.62 -9.58 33.78
C PHE A 590 15.00 -10.45 34.99
N HIS A 591 16.28 -10.45 35.35
CA HIS A 591 16.73 -10.92 36.65
C HIS A 591 16.42 -9.88 37.75
N PRO A 592 16.32 -10.29 39.03
CA PRO A 592 15.99 -9.37 40.13
C PRO A 592 16.92 -8.16 40.26
N ASP A 593 18.20 -8.33 39.94
CA ASP A 593 19.24 -7.29 39.97
C ASP A 593 19.26 -6.40 38.72
N GLU A 594 18.49 -6.77 37.68
CA GLU A 594 18.35 -6.00 36.45
C GLU A 594 17.16 -5.03 36.47
N LEU A 595 16.34 -5.04 37.52
CA LEU A 595 15.18 -4.14 37.67
C LEU A 595 15.28 -3.29 38.94
N THR A 596 15.23 -1.97 38.76
CA THR A 596 15.34 -0.99 39.85
C THR A 596 14.22 0.03 39.78
N ILE A 597 13.58 0.31 40.92
CA ILE A 597 12.66 1.45 41.04
C ILE A 597 13.45 2.69 41.45
N ILE A 598 13.52 3.66 40.55
CA ILE A 598 14.24 4.92 40.76
C ILE A 598 13.25 6.01 41.16
N GLN A 599 13.64 6.81 42.14
CA GLN A 599 12.94 8.05 42.50
C GLN A 599 13.58 9.22 41.76
N ASP A 600 12.74 10.10 41.20
CA ASP A 600 13.21 11.33 40.56
C ASP A 600 13.90 12.25 41.58
N SER A 601 14.96 12.92 41.13
CA SER A 601 15.79 13.80 41.97
C SER A 601 15.02 14.99 42.55
N ILE A 602 13.89 15.37 41.93
CA ILE A 602 13.02 16.47 42.36
C ILE A 602 11.62 15.91 42.58
N PHE A 603 11.21 15.82 43.84
CA PHE A 603 9.87 15.37 44.20
C PHE A 603 8.81 16.44 43.89
N ARG A 604 7.73 16.03 43.23
CA ARG A 604 6.61 16.88 42.79
C ARG A 604 5.28 16.16 43.08
N PRO A 605 4.41 16.70 43.95
CA PRO A 605 3.28 15.94 44.51
C PRO A 605 2.17 15.53 43.51
N THR A 606 2.17 16.05 42.28
CA THR A 606 1.11 15.82 41.27
C THR A 606 1.59 15.12 40.00
N VAL A 607 2.84 14.65 39.96
CA VAL A 607 3.41 13.95 38.79
C VAL A 607 4.06 12.62 39.21
N ASN A 608 4.41 11.80 38.23
CA ASN A 608 5.09 10.54 38.48
C ASN A 608 6.49 10.81 39.05
N ASN A 609 6.73 10.42 40.30
CA ASN A 609 8.02 10.60 40.99
C ASN A 609 8.86 9.32 41.05
N TYR A 610 8.25 8.19 40.69
CA TYR A 610 8.90 6.88 40.69
C TYR A 610 8.77 6.25 39.31
N ARG A 611 9.84 5.58 38.87
CA ARG A 611 9.87 4.84 37.61
C ARG A 611 10.60 3.51 37.77
N LEU A 612 10.13 2.49 37.06
CA LEU A 612 10.80 1.20 36.97
C LEU A 612 11.77 1.23 35.78
N GLU A 613 13.04 0.97 36.03
CA GLU A 613 14.08 0.88 34.99
C GLU A 613 14.63 -0.54 34.89
N GLY A 614 14.94 -0.94 33.65
CA GLY A 614 15.71 -2.14 33.35
C GLY A 614 17.18 -1.82 33.09
N ASN A 615 18.07 -2.74 33.45
CA ASN A 615 19.50 -2.63 33.22
C ASN A 615 20.12 -3.99 32.84
N ARG A 616 19.89 -4.43 31.61
CA ARG A 616 20.44 -5.68 31.09
C ARG A 616 21.72 -5.39 30.34
N LYS A 617 22.85 -5.86 30.87
CA LYS A 617 24.19 -5.51 30.35
C LYS A 617 24.44 -5.99 28.93
N LYS A 618 23.92 -7.17 28.56
CA LYS A 618 24.10 -7.78 27.24
C LYS A 618 22.91 -8.66 26.90
N VAL A 619 22.33 -8.47 25.73
CA VAL A 619 21.30 -9.35 25.17
C VAL A 619 21.79 -9.87 23.81
N SER A 620 21.59 -11.16 23.55
CA SER A 620 22.00 -11.74 22.27
C SER A 620 20.94 -11.50 21.20
N ASN A 621 21.35 -11.06 20.00
CA ASN A 621 20.48 -10.87 18.84
C ASN A 621 20.22 -12.17 18.06
N GLN A 622 20.93 -13.26 18.39
CA GLN A 622 20.97 -14.46 17.55
C GLN A 622 19.62 -15.17 17.41
N TYR A 623 18.68 -14.93 18.34
CA TYR A 623 17.31 -15.41 18.19
C TYR A 623 16.63 -14.86 16.92
N SER A 624 16.95 -13.64 16.49
CA SER A 624 16.41 -13.05 15.25
C SER A 624 16.79 -13.83 13.98
N TYR A 625 17.80 -14.71 14.07
CA TYR A 625 18.19 -15.60 12.98
C TYR A 625 17.22 -16.78 12.85
N VAL A 626 16.48 -17.16 13.90
CA VAL A 626 15.46 -18.22 13.84
C VAL A 626 14.33 -17.85 12.86
N PRO A 627 13.64 -16.68 12.99
CA PRO A 627 12.68 -16.22 12.00
C PRO A 627 13.27 -16.08 10.58
N LEU A 628 14.51 -15.61 10.46
CA LEU A 628 15.22 -15.51 9.18
C LEU A 628 15.39 -16.88 8.50
N HIS A 629 15.85 -17.88 9.26
CA HIS A 629 16.07 -19.24 8.76
C HIS A 629 14.76 -19.88 8.34
N ILE A 630 13.70 -19.76 9.15
CA ILE A 630 12.38 -20.31 8.83
C ILE A 630 11.81 -19.61 7.58
N MET A 631 11.95 -18.29 7.44
CA MET A 631 11.52 -17.58 6.23
C MET A 631 12.29 -18.08 5.00
N THR A 632 13.58 -18.36 5.16
CA THR A 632 14.43 -18.92 4.10
C THR A 632 13.95 -20.32 3.68
N GLU A 633 13.48 -21.14 4.61
CA GLU A 633 12.87 -22.44 4.28
C GLU A 633 11.54 -22.30 3.53
N PHE A 634 10.71 -21.30 3.87
CA PHE A 634 9.53 -20.97 3.07
C PHE A 634 9.90 -20.52 1.65
N CYS A 635 10.94 -19.70 1.53
CA CYS A 635 11.51 -19.27 0.24
C CYS A 635 11.95 -20.48 -0.61
N GLY A 636 12.69 -21.43 -0.02
CA GLY A 636 13.11 -22.65 -0.70
C GLY A 636 11.94 -23.48 -1.22
N LYS A 637 10.90 -23.68 -0.38
CA LYS A 637 9.66 -24.39 -0.77
C LYS A 637 8.84 -23.69 -1.86
N LYS A 638 9.07 -22.40 -2.09
CA LYS A 638 8.41 -21.58 -3.13
C LYS A 638 9.36 -21.17 -4.26
N GLU A 639 10.53 -21.81 -4.34
CA GLU A 639 11.52 -21.60 -5.40
C GLU A 639 12.00 -20.14 -5.52
N VAL A 640 11.96 -19.39 -4.41
CA VAL A 640 12.54 -18.06 -4.32
C VAL A 640 14.07 -18.21 -4.35
N PRO A 641 14.82 -17.49 -5.22
CA PRO A 641 16.23 -17.76 -5.47
C PRO A 641 17.12 -17.13 -4.39
N ILE A 642 16.97 -17.57 -3.14
CA ILE A 642 17.90 -17.27 -2.05
C ILE A 642 19.09 -18.24 -2.13
N ASN A 643 20.30 -17.75 -1.85
CA ASN A 643 21.47 -18.57 -1.60
C ASN A 643 21.48 -18.99 -0.13
N GLU A 644 20.85 -20.13 0.18
CA GLU A 644 20.68 -20.62 1.55
C GLU A 644 22.03 -20.90 2.22
N THR A 645 22.98 -21.53 1.51
CA THR A 645 24.33 -21.81 2.03
C THR A 645 25.01 -20.52 2.47
N LYS A 646 25.05 -19.51 1.59
CA LYS A 646 25.64 -18.21 1.91
C LYS A 646 24.91 -17.51 3.05
N LEU A 647 23.58 -17.62 3.11
CA LEU A 647 22.78 -17.03 4.19
C LEU A 647 23.11 -17.67 5.54
N TYR A 648 23.15 -19.00 5.61
CA TYR A 648 23.47 -19.71 6.84
C TYR A 648 24.92 -19.47 7.27
N GLU A 649 25.88 -19.40 6.35
CA GLU A 649 27.25 -18.99 6.67
C GLU A 649 27.32 -17.55 7.21
N PHE A 650 26.52 -16.66 6.63
CA PHE A 650 26.50 -15.24 6.98
C PHE A 650 25.87 -14.98 8.35
N LYS A 651 24.73 -15.63 8.65
CA LYS A 651 23.94 -15.45 9.86
C LYS A 651 23.57 -16.80 10.46
N ASN A 652 24.54 -17.49 11.06
CA ASN A 652 24.32 -18.68 11.89
C ASN A 652 24.43 -18.40 13.39
N PHE A 653 23.99 -19.37 14.19
CA PHE A 653 24.29 -19.39 15.62
C PHE A 653 25.78 -19.60 15.86
N LYS A 654 26.33 -18.88 16.82
CA LYS A 654 27.73 -18.96 17.26
C LYS A 654 27.79 -18.93 18.77
N GLU A 655 28.68 -19.71 19.37
CA GLU A 655 28.88 -19.63 20.81
C GLU A 655 29.26 -18.21 21.23
N ASN A 656 28.72 -17.79 22.38
CA ASN A 656 28.92 -16.47 22.96
C ASN A 656 28.98 -16.59 24.51
N TRP A 657 28.67 -15.52 25.25
CA TRP A 657 28.72 -15.53 26.72
C TRP A 657 27.59 -16.36 27.37
N ILE A 658 26.66 -16.90 26.60
CA ILE A 658 25.57 -17.76 27.06
C ILE A 658 26.02 -19.21 26.92
N ASN A 659 26.06 -19.96 28.03
CA ASN A 659 26.51 -21.36 28.01
C ASN A 659 25.54 -22.24 27.20
N GLY A 660 26.06 -22.95 26.20
CA GLY A 660 25.28 -23.82 25.33
C GLY A 660 24.40 -23.06 24.33
N ASN A 661 24.82 -21.85 23.95
CA ASN A 661 24.05 -20.93 23.11
C ASN A 661 23.56 -21.60 21.82
N VAL A 662 24.45 -22.26 21.08
CA VAL A 662 24.11 -22.88 19.78
C VAL A 662 23.10 -24.00 19.99
N LYS A 663 23.37 -24.90 20.95
CA LYS A 663 22.46 -26.01 21.26
C LYS A 663 21.06 -25.52 21.67
N PHE A 664 20.99 -24.47 22.47
CA PHE A 664 19.72 -23.89 22.89
C PHE A 664 18.96 -23.30 21.71
N LEU A 665 19.60 -22.46 20.90
CA LEU A 665 18.95 -21.83 19.74
C LEU A 665 18.53 -22.84 18.67
N GLU A 666 19.28 -23.91 18.45
CA GLU A 666 18.86 -25.01 17.55
C GLU A 666 17.60 -25.72 18.08
N ALA A 667 17.49 -25.94 19.39
CA ALA A 667 16.28 -26.50 19.98
C ALA A 667 15.07 -25.55 19.82
N ILE A 668 15.27 -24.24 20.00
CA ILE A 668 14.23 -23.24 19.76
C ILE A 668 13.84 -23.19 18.29
N LYS A 669 14.82 -23.22 17.37
CA LYS A 669 14.59 -23.26 15.92
C LYS A 669 13.77 -24.46 15.52
N SER A 670 14.15 -25.66 15.97
CA SER A 670 13.42 -26.91 15.71
C SER A 670 11.97 -26.81 16.18
N ARG A 671 11.73 -26.30 17.40
CA ARG A 671 10.37 -26.10 17.93
C ARG A 671 9.54 -25.12 17.09
N LEU A 672 10.15 -24.02 16.64
CA LEU A 672 9.45 -23.01 15.83
C LEU A 672 9.27 -23.47 14.37
N GLN A 673 10.15 -24.31 13.83
CA GLN A 673 9.97 -24.99 12.55
C GLN A 673 8.76 -25.94 12.60
N ASP A 674 8.65 -26.77 13.64
CA ASP A 674 7.49 -27.65 13.84
C ASP A 674 6.18 -26.87 13.91
N TYR A 675 6.18 -25.74 14.64
CA TYR A 675 5.03 -24.84 14.64
C TYR A 675 4.71 -24.30 13.24
N SER A 676 5.74 -23.89 12.50
CA SER A 676 5.59 -23.23 11.21
C SER A 676 5.12 -24.15 10.10
N PHE A 677 5.53 -25.41 10.11
CA PHE A 677 5.31 -26.36 9.02
C PHE A 677 4.37 -27.51 9.38
N ASN A 678 4.29 -27.89 10.66
CA ASN A 678 3.50 -29.03 11.14
C ASN A 678 2.29 -28.59 11.99
N GLY A 679 2.15 -27.29 12.30
CA GLY A 679 0.98 -26.75 12.98
C GLY A 679 0.89 -27.11 14.46
N THR A 680 2.02 -27.38 15.13
CA THR A 680 2.06 -27.62 16.58
C THR A 680 1.63 -26.38 17.38
N SER A 681 1.45 -26.49 18.69
CA SER A 681 1.06 -25.33 19.51
C SER A 681 2.11 -24.21 19.47
N PRO A 682 1.69 -22.93 19.46
CA PRO A 682 2.59 -21.78 19.55
C PRO A 682 3.49 -21.84 20.79
N PHE A 683 4.72 -21.36 20.67
CA PHE A 683 5.63 -21.24 21.81
C PHE A 683 5.29 -19.96 22.60
N VAL A 684 4.62 -20.13 23.75
CA VAL A 684 4.11 -19.02 24.57
C VAL A 684 4.31 -19.27 26.05
N TYR A 685 4.34 -18.19 26.83
CA TYR A 685 4.40 -18.25 28.28
C TYR A 685 3.05 -18.74 28.81
N VAL A 686 3.08 -19.72 29.71
CA VAL A 686 1.91 -20.31 30.35
C VAL A 686 1.78 -19.69 31.75
N ALA A 687 0.79 -18.82 31.95
CA ALA A 687 0.53 -18.26 33.26
C ALA A 687 0.18 -19.37 34.28
N PRO A 688 0.64 -19.26 35.54
CA PRO A 688 0.25 -20.21 36.57
C PRO A 688 -1.26 -20.15 36.78
N LYS A 689 -1.87 -21.32 36.97
CA LYS A 689 -3.28 -21.40 37.33
C LYS A 689 -3.47 -20.85 38.75
N THR A 690 -4.56 -20.12 38.96
CA THR A 690 -4.97 -19.74 40.31
C THR A 690 -5.46 -20.98 41.04
N TYR A 691 -4.84 -21.29 42.18
CA TYR A 691 -5.29 -22.34 43.06
C TYR A 691 -6.51 -21.84 43.83
N VAL A 692 -7.58 -22.64 43.86
CA VAL A 692 -8.81 -22.32 44.59
C VAL A 692 -8.95 -23.34 45.72
N GLU A 693 -8.63 -22.92 46.94
CA GLU A 693 -8.79 -23.76 48.13
C GLU A 693 -10.29 -23.88 48.47
N PRO A 694 -10.82 -25.11 48.68
CA PRO A 694 -12.20 -25.31 49.11
C PRO A 694 -12.53 -24.51 50.38
N PRO A 695 -13.79 -24.03 50.53
CA PRO A 695 -14.20 -23.37 51.74
C PRO A 695 -14.12 -24.35 52.92
N ILE A 696 -13.53 -23.90 54.02
CA ILE A 696 -13.64 -24.61 55.29
C ILE A 696 -14.98 -24.26 55.94
N VAL A 697 -15.65 -25.26 56.50
CA VAL A 697 -16.86 -25.11 57.32
C VAL A 697 -16.54 -25.47 58.77
N TYR A 698 -16.80 -24.56 59.70
CA TYR A 698 -16.76 -24.80 61.14
C TYR A 698 -17.97 -24.14 61.82
N ALA A 699 -18.34 -24.60 63.02
CA ALA A 699 -19.50 -24.08 63.76
C ALA A 699 -19.33 -22.59 64.11
N ALA A 700 -20.43 -21.83 64.09
CA ALA A 700 -20.43 -20.45 64.57
C ALA A 700 -19.94 -20.42 66.03
N ASN A 701 -18.93 -19.58 66.31
CA ASN A 701 -18.23 -19.47 67.60
C ASN A 701 -17.27 -20.63 67.98
N SER A 702 -16.76 -21.38 67.01
CA SER A 702 -15.71 -22.38 67.28
C SER A 702 -14.45 -21.69 67.90
N PRO A 703 -13.94 -22.17 69.05
CA PRO A 703 -12.71 -21.64 69.65
C PRO A 703 -11.47 -21.89 68.75
N ASP A 704 -11.55 -22.86 67.83
CA ASP A 704 -10.47 -23.24 66.92
C ASP A 704 -10.58 -22.57 65.53
N ALA A 705 -11.53 -21.64 65.33
CA ALA A 705 -11.76 -20.98 64.05
C ALA A 705 -10.48 -20.35 63.46
N SER A 706 -9.62 -19.77 64.30
CA SER A 706 -8.33 -19.18 63.90
C SER A 706 -7.34 -20.24 63.38
N ILE A 707 -7.32 -21.43 63.99
CA ILE A 707 -6.48 -22.56 63.57
C ILE A 707 -6.93 -23.05 62.19
N TYR A 708 -8.24 -23.21 61.99
CA TYR A 708 -8.78 -23.63 60.71
C TYR A 708 -8.52 -22.61 59.59
N ILE A 709 -8.66 -21.30 59.89
CA ILE A 709 -8.32 -20.24 58.93
C ILE A 709 -6.82 -20.28 58.59
N ALA A 710 -5.94 -20.41 59.59
CA ALA A 710 -4.51 -20.51 59.36
C ALA A 710 -4.15 -21.74 58.49
N GLU A 711 -4.78 -22.88 58.75
CA GLU A 711 -4.62 -24.10 57.97
C GLU A 711 -5.11 -23.94 56.52
N ARG A 712 -6.24 -23.26 56.31
CA ARG A 712 -6.74 -22.93 54.97
C ARG A 712 -5.73 -22.08 54.21
N ASN A 713 -5.26 -21.01 54.85
CA ASN A 713 -4.31 -20.08 54.25
C ASN A 713 -3.01 -20.81 53.89
N ARG A 714 -2.53 -21.73 54.75
CA ARG A 714 -1.37 -22.58 54.46
C ARG A 714 -1.61 -23.45 53.23
N ARG A 715 -2.73 -24.17 53.14
CA ARG A 715 -3.08 -25.01 51.99
C ARG A 715 -3.23 -24.20 50.71
N GLU A 716 -3.82 -23.02 50.79
CA GLU A 716 -3.95 -22.10 49.66
C GLU A 716 -2.57 -21.66 49.15
N MET A 717 -1.65 -21.28 50.04
CA MET A 717 -0.27 -20.95 49.69
C MET A 717 0.48 -22.14 49.09
N GLU A 718 0.40 -23.33 49.71
CA GLU A 718 1.04 -24.55 49.20
C GLU A 718 0.48 -24.99 47.84
N GLY A 719 -0.84 -24.90 47.68
CA GLY A 719 -1.53 -25.19 46.41
C GLY A 719 -1.12 -24.23 45.31
N GLN A 720 -1.04 -22.92 45.61
CA GLN A 720 -0.56 -21.93 44.65
C GLN A 720 0.93 -22.15 44.31
N ALA A 721 1.77 -22.49 45.28
CA ALA A 721 3.17 -22.82 45.05
C ALA A 721 3.34 -24.01 44.10
N LYS A 722 2.50 -25.05 44.23
CA LYS A 722 2.47 -26.18 43.29
C LYS A 722 2.06 -25.76 41.87
N MET A 723 1.02 -24.93 41.73
CA MET A 723 0.60 -24.40 40.42
C MET A 723 1.69 -23.53 39.77
N ASN A 724 2.40 -22.73 40.58
CA ASN A 724 3.53 -21.92 40.13
C ASN A 724 4.69 -22.80 39.65
N ALA A 725 5.08 -23.82 40.43
CA ALA A 725 6.16 -24.73 40.07
C ALA A 725 5.86 -25.53 38.78
N GLU A 726 4.61 -25.96 38.59
CA GLU A 726 4.18 -26.62 37.35
C GLU A 726 4.29 -25.68 36.14
N ALA A 727 3.88 -24.42 36.29
CA ALA A 727 4.01 -23.41 35.24
C ALA A 727 5.48 -23.09 34.94
N ASP A 728 6.31 -22.93 35.97
CA ASP A 728 7.75 -22.67 35.81
C ASP A 728 8.45 -23.79 35.04
N LYS A 729 8.12 -25.06 35.32
CA LYS A 729 8.65 -26.19 34.56
C LYS A 729 8.26 -26.14 33.08
N LYS A 730 7.04 -25.70 32.76
CA LYS A 730 6.58 -25.51 31.36
C LYS A 730 7.23 -24.30 30.70
N ASN A 731 7.62 -23.31 31.49
CA ASN A 731 8.15 -22.03 31.02
C ASN A 731 9.68 -21.94 31.01
N GLU A 732 10.40 -22.97 31.45
CA GLU A 732 11.88 -22.98 31.54
C GLU A 732 12.55 -22.40 30.28
N TYR A 733 12.22 -22.94 29.11
CA TYR A 733 12.81 -22.52 27.84
C TYR A 733 12.42 -21.09 27.44
N ILE A 734 11.18 -20.65 27.71
CA ILE A 734 10.76 -19.29 27.33
C ILE A 734 11.30 -18.23 28.28
N LYS A 735 11.45 -18.56 29.57
CA LYS A 735 12.12 -17.70 30.55
C LYS A 735 13.59 -17.56 30.20
N PHE A 736 14.27 -18.67 29.86
CA PHE A 736 15.66 -18.60 29.39
C PHE A 736 15.78 -17.80 28.09
N LEU A 737 14.85 -18.00 27.15
CA LEU A 737 14.81 -17.22 25.90
C LEU A 737 14.67 -15.71 26.17
N ARG A 738 13.72 -15.32 27.03
CA ARG A 738 13.47 -13.92 27.41
C ARG A 738 14.68 -13.28 28.11
N ASN A 739 15.25 -13.95 29.10
CA ASN A 739 16.39 -13.45 29.89
C ASN A 739 17.65 -13.21 29.03
N HIS A 740 17.85 -13.96 27.95
CA HIS A 740 19.11 -13.92 27.21
C HIS A 740 19.02 -13.39 25.78
N TYR A 741 17.85 -13.43 25.15
CA TYR A 741 17.71 -13.18 23.71
C TYR A 741 16.60 -12.22 23.30
N LEU A 742 15.53 -12.09 24.09
CA LEU A 742 14.41 -11.21 23.73
C LEU A 742 14.59 -9.86 24.40
N HIS A 743 14.39 -8.78 23.64
CA HIS A 743 14.52 -7.42 24.14
C HIS A 743 13.19 -6.93 24.72
N TRP A 744 13.23 -5.97 25.64
CA TRP A 744 12.02 -5.30 26.15
C TRP A 744 11.71 -4.02 25.37
N ASN A 745 12.74 -3.21 25.06
CA ASN A 745 12.69 -2.02 24.19
C ASN A 745 11.46 -1.10 24.36
N SER A 746 11.20 -0.64 25.59
CA SER A 746 10.23 0.44 25.86
C SER A 746 10.74 1.42 26.93
N SER A 747 11.04 2.66 26.53
CA SER A 747 11.08 3.81 27.44
C SER A 747 9.83 4.64 27.19
N TYR A 748 8.88 4.67 28.13
CA TYR A 748 7.66 5.43 27.97
C TYR A 748 7.88 6.92 28.31
N GLY A 749 7.68 7.83 27.36
CA GLY A 749 7.61 9.29 27.59
C GLY A 749 8.96 9.95 27.87
N GLN A 750 9.78 10.14 26.84
CA GLN A 750 11.07 10.82 26.93
C GLN A 750 11.15 11.95 25.89
N GLY A 751 10.99 13.17 26.39
CA GLY A 751 11.16 14.44 25.69
C GLY A 751 11.19 15.57 26.72
N ALA A 752 11.94 16.65 26.48
CA ALA A 752 12.10 17.74 27.45
C ALA A 752 10.77 18.46 27.81
N LEU A 753 9.73 18.28 26.99
CA LEU A 753 8.36 18.77 27.20
C LEU A 753 7.38 17.68 27.70
N ASP A 754 7.82 16.42 27.84
CA ASP A 754 6.97 15.26 28.17
C ASP A 754 6.63 15.13 29.67
N THR A 755 6.91 16.16 30.45
CA THR A 755 6.75 16.13 31.91
C THR A 755 5.31 16.34 32.39
N VAL A 756 4.33 16.55 31.48
CA VAL A 756 3.00 17.02 31.92
C VAL A 756 1.83 16.08 31.62
N VAL A 757 1.77 15.32 30.51
CA VAL A 757 0.55 14.51 30.23
C VAL A 757 0.81 13.32 29.28
N GLN A 758 1.23 12.14 29.78
CA GLN A 758 0.80 10.85 29.18
C GLN A 758 1.30 9.62 29.95
N LYS A 759 0.38 8.68 30.24
CA LYS A 759 0.70 7.25 30.24
C LYS A 759 0.64 6.80 28.79
N ASN A 760 1.78 6.42 28.20
CA ASN A 760 1.75 5.57 27.02
C ASN A 760 1.35 4.18 27.51
N TYR A 761 0.05 3.89 27.55
CA TYR A 761 -0.44 2.58 27.92
C TYR A 761 0.12 1.52 26.95
N PRO A 762 0.42 0.30 27.42
CA PRO A 762 0.81 -0.77 26.52
C PRO A 762 -0.26 -0.96 25.45
N ASN A 763 0.15 -1.22 24.21
CA ASN A 763 -0.75 -1.43 23.07
C ASN A 763 -1.47 -2.78 23.17
N LYS A 764 -2.23 -2.98 24.25
CA LYS A 764 -2.87 -4.25 24.58
C LYS A 764 -4.39 -4.04 24.71
N GLU A 765 -5.14 -4.92 24.07
CA GLU A 765 -6.58 -5.08 24.20
C GLU A 765 -6.83 -6.51 24.70
N ASN A 766 -7.51 -6.66 25.84
CA ASN A 766 -7.74 -7.95 26.52
C ASN A 766 -6.43 -8.74 26.76
N GLY A 767 -5.35 -8.06 27.16
CA GLY A 767 -4.05 -8.66 27.44
C GLY A 767 -3.23 -9.07 26.21
N LYS A 768 -3.72 -8.83 24.99
CA LYS A 768 -3.02 -9.13 23.73
C LYS A 768 -2.72 -7.84 22.98
N ARG A 769 -1.62 -7.82 22.22
CA ARG A 769 -1.28 -6.68 21.35
C ARG A 769 -2.50 -6.29 20.50
N LYS A 770 -2.82 -4.99 20.41
CA LYS A 770 -3.89 -4.49 19.54
C LYS A 770 -3.63 -4.93 18.10
N ARG A 771 -4.65 -5.49 17.47
CA ARG A 771 -4.61 -5.98 16.09
C ARG A 771 -5.74 -5.37 15.29
N TYR A 772 -5.44 -4.93 14.08
CA TYR A 772 -6.46 -4.65 13.09
C TYR A 772 -6.78 -5.95 12.36
N VAL A 773 -7.89 -6.57 12.77
CA VAL A 773 -8.45 -7.79 12.19
C VAL A 773 -9.68 -7.41 11.37
N ARG A 774 -9.86 -7.99 10.19
CA ARG A 774 -11.06 -7.79 9.36
C ARG A 774 -11.73 -9.09 8.97
#